data_AF-A0A2D1U2X6-F1
#
_entry.id   AF-A0A2D1U2X6-F1
#
_cell.length_a   1.000
_cell.length_b   1.000
_cell.length_c   1.000
_cell.angle_alpha   90.00
_cell.angle_beta   90.00
_cell.angle_gamma   90.00
#
_symmetry.space_group_name_H-M   'P 1'
#
loop_
_entity.id
_entity.type
_entity.pdbx_description
1 polymer ?
#
loop_
_entity_poly.entity_id
_entity_poly.type
_entity_poly.pdbx_seq_one_letter_code
_entity_poly.pdbx_strand_id
1 'polypeptide(L)'
;MAETVFFNRDLSWLGFNERVLLEAAKDTVPILERIKFLSIYSSNLDEFYRVRMPVLMAVDEHRQNADGQGNYELAKAEINRQQRKFGAIVAEQILPELANHDIHWIYNKFIPNQITDQVVNLFFNEVLAYIYSICIDKDLTDFFAENNKLYQLVILKDALGEERLELINVPTDSLQRLYSLQDDGHTYVVFLEDIIKYNLSYLFPNDTIQGVYNLKITRDAELKIDNTTEEDITTVLERQLETRDFGFATRFLIEPGIPLRSLYRLIYALKLGNASVVEGGGYHNLKDLNSFPLNGASFSYPKWPSIHSVPIPGNETLFSLILKEDVLVNVPYQSYDPILRFFNEAANDVFVDEIYTTLYRVANNSRIVSALMTAARNGKKVVALVELKARFDEANNIKWAKQMKAAGVKIIYSSVDLKVHAKVALAKRVISEKEEFLGLLATGNLNESTAKFYTDQILLTSHKPMLKELQSIFGFLSKSKKAPGSEDQIDFKHLLVAQFNLQQKFLNLIQREIDNAKAGLVNGITIKLNNLEEKILISKLYEASKAGVKVQLIVRGICCLVPGKAGLSDNITVTRIVDRYLEHGRIFIFENNGNKEIFMGSADWMNRNIYSRIEVCFPLYDTKLKDIIMKIVNLQLQDNAQESIYKFLKDINTI
;
A
#
# COMPACT_ATOMS: atom_id res chain seq x y z
N MET A 1 38.36 0.39 -7.56
CA MET A 1 37.08 -0.31 -7.76
C MET A 1 36.19 0.64 -8.55
N ALA A 2 35.65 0.23 -9.69
CA ALA A 2 34.71 1.09 -10.42
C ALA A 2 33.51 1.38 -9.51
N GLU A 3 33.19 2.66 -9.32
CA GLU A 3 32.10 3.12 -8.46
C GLU A 3 30.78 2.53 -8.96
N THR A 4 30.18 1.61 -8.19
CA THR A 4 28.88 1.01 -8.53
C THR A 4 27.80 2.08 -8.52
N VAL A 5 27.11 2.25 -9.63
CA VAL A 5 26.08 3.29 -9.79
C VAL A 5 24.70 2.74 -9.43
N PHE A 6 23.95 3.55 -8.69
CA PHE A 6 22.58 3.25 -8.25
C PHE A 6 21.69 4.46 -8.54
N PHE A 7 20.43 4.22 -8.90
CA PHE A 7 19.43 5.28 -8.88
C PHE A 7 19.14 5.71 -7.45
N ASN A 8 18.79 7.00 -7.29
CA ASN A 8 18.25 7.49 -6.03
C ASN A 8 16.89 6.81 -5.75
N ARG A 9 16.75 6.25 -4.56
CA ARG A 9 15.55 5.54 -4.09
C ARG A 9 14.27 6.37 -4.19
N ASP A 10 14.32 7.61 -3.73
CA ASP A 10 13.16 8.48 -3.64
C ASP A 10 12.75 9.03 -5.01
N LEU A 11 13.72 9.35 -5.87
CA LEU A 11 13.45 9.65 -7.28
C LEU A 11 12.90 8.43 -8.04
N SER A 12 13.41 7.23 -7.75
CA SER A 12 12.84 6.01 -8.30
C SER A 12 11.40 5.77 -7.86
N TRP A 13 11.05 6.14 -6.61
CA TRP A 13 9.68 6.08 -6.12
C TRP A 13 8.78 7.09 -6.85
N LEU A 14 9.27 8.32 -7.07
CA LEU A 14 8.54 9.34 -7.84
C LEU A 14 8.31 8.89 -9.29
N GLY A 15 9.29 8.22 -9.91
CA GLY A 15 9.10 7.60 -11.23
C GLY A 15 8.08 6.46 -11.23
N PHE A 16 7.92 5.73 -10.12
CA PHE A 16 6.80 4.79 -9.97
C PHE A 16 5.46 5.52 -9.91
N ASN A 17 5.36 6.59 -9.11
CA ASN A 17 4.11 7.33 -8.99
C ASN A 17 3.75 8.05 -10.31
N GLU A 18 4.74 8.52 -11.09
CA GLU A 18 4.49 9.00 -12.45
C GLU A 18 3.90 7.89 -13.34
N ARG A 19 4.35 6.64 -13.20
CA ARG A 19 3.78 5.53 -13.97
C ARG A 19 2.30 5.29 -13.65
N VAL A 20 1.88 5.51 -12.40
CA VAL A 20 0.46 5.52 -11.99
C VAL A 20 -0.28 6.68 -12.68
N LEU A 21 0.31 7.88 -12.68
CA LEU A 21 -0.27 9.04 -13.36
C LEU A 21 -0.42 8.82 -14.87
N LEU A 22 0.51 8.08 -15.49
CA LEU A 22 0.42 7.71 -16.90
C LEU A 22 -0.76 6.79 -17.21
N GLU A 23 -1.24 5.96 -16.27
CA GLU A 23 -2.49 5.19 -16.50
C GLU A 23 -3.71 6.11 -16.60
N ALA A 24 -3.75 7.22 -15.86
CA ALA A 24 -4.81 8.21 -15.99
C ALA A 24 -4.80 8.95 -17.35
N ALA A 25 -3.66 8.93 -18.05
CA ALA A 25 -3.49 9.57 -19.35
C ALA A 25 -3.76 8.65 -20.55
N LYS A 26 -4.05 7.35 -20.31
CA LYS A 26 -4.25 6.37 -21.38
C LYS A 26 -5.70 6.31 -21.82
N ASP A 27 -5.94 6.51 -23.11
CA ASP A 27 -7.29 6.43 -23.70
C ASP A 27 -7.85 4.99 -23.73
N THR A 28 -6.99 3.97 -23.60
CA THR A 28 -7.43 2.57 -23.48
C THR A 28 -7.99 2.23 -22.09
N VAL A 29 -7.83 3.13 -21.12
CA VAL A 29 -8.33 2.96 -19.76
C VAL A 29 -9.69 3.70 -19.65
N PRO A 30 -10.76 3.05 -19.18
CA PRO A 30 -12.06 3.70 -19.04
C PRO A 30 -12.01 4.93 -18.11
N ILE A 31 -12.81 5.95 -18.40
CA ILE A 31 -12.72 7.26 -17.74
C ILE A 31 -12.81 7.23 -16.22
N LEU A 32 -13.68 6.40 -15.63
CA LEU A 32 -13.78 6.29 -14.17
C LEU A 32 -12.51 5.68 -13.57
N GLU A 33 -11.87 4.76 -14.29
CA GLU A 33 -10.62 4.13 -13.87
C GLU A 33 -9.45 5.12 -14.00
N ARG A 34 -9.45 5.99 -15.03
CA ARG A 34 -8.51 7.11 -15.14
C ARG A 34 -8.63 8.07 -13.94
N ILE A 35 -9.86 8.41 -13.55
CA ILE A 35 -10.14 9.24 -12.35
C ILE A 35 -9.65 8.53 -11.07
N LYS A 36 -9.87 7.22 -10.94
CA LYS A 36 -9.30 6.44 -9.83
C LYS A 36 -7.77 6.43 -9.84
N PHE A 37 -7.11 6.39 -11.00
CA PHE A 37 -5.65 6.51 -11.07
C PHE A 37 -5.15 7.89 -10.62
N LEU A 38 -5.85 8.98 -10.96
CA LEU A 38 -5.58 10.31 -10.39
C LEU A 38 -5.70 10.30 -8.86
N SER A 39 -6.74 9.64 -8.35
CA SER A 39 -6.95 9.44 -6.92
C SER A 39 -5.80 8.69 -6.25
N ILE A 40 -5.37 7.56 -6.85
CA ILE A 40 -4.26 6.74 -6.34
C ILE A 40 -2.95 7.54 -6.36
N TYR A 41 -2.68 8.27 -7.44
CA TYR A 41 -1.52 9.15 -7.56
C TYR A 41 -1.48 10.19 -6.42
N SER A 42 -2.61 10.86 -6.16
CA SER A 42 -2.73 11.85 -5.08
C SER A 42 -2.52 11.21 -3.71
N SER A 43 -3.13 10.06 -3.45
CA SER A 43 -2.97 9.34 -2.18
C SER A 43 -1.52 8.90 -1.93
N ASN A 44 -0.85 8.39 -2.97
CA ASN A 44 0.55 8.00 -2.90
C ASN A 44 1.45 9.20 -2.60
N LEU A 45 1.21 10.33 -3.27
CA LEU A 45 2.02 11.53 -3.09
C LEU A 45 1.85 12.13 -1.69
N ASP A 46 0.65 12.09 -1.12
CA ASP A 46 0.42 12.50 0.27
C ASP A 46 1.21 11.64 1.26
N GLU A 47 1.29 10.32 1.05
CA GLU A 47 2.15 9.42 1.84
C GLU A 47 3.63 9.82 1.71
N PHE A 48 4.09 10.12 0.49
CA PHE A 48 5.46 10.53 0.24
C PHE A 48 5.82 11.85 0.92
N TYR A 49 4.94 12.85 0.87
CA TYR A 49 5.13 14.10 1.59
C TYR A 49 5.16 13.91 3.10
N ARG A 50 4.32 13.02 3.64
CA ARG A 50 4.29 12.80 5.08
C ARG A 50 5.53 12.06 5.58
N VAL A 51 6.07 11.11 4.81
CA VAL A 51 7.11 10.18 5.29
C VAL A 51 8.50 10.48 4.73
N ARG A 52 8.61 10.88 3.46
CA ARG A 52 9.90 10.97 2.75
C ARG A 52 10.42 12.39 2.65
N MET A 53 9.57 13.38 2.42
CA MET A 53 10.01 14.77 2.31
C MET A 53 10.70 15.29 3.59
N PRO A 54 10.21 15.01 4.82
CA PRO A 54 10.91 15.41 6.05
C PRO A 54 12.29 14.77 6.16
N VAL A 55 12.43 13.50 5.76
CA VAL A 55 13.72 12.78 5.77
C VAL A 55 14.70 13.40 4.77
N LEU A 56 14.22 13.74 3.57
CA LEU A 56 15.06 14.38 2.54
C LEU A 56 15.54 15.77 2.99
N MET A 57 14.64 16.56 3.58
CA MET A 57 14.95 17.89 4.09
C MET A 57 16.03 17.84 5.18
N ALA A 58 15.86 16.98 6.19
CA ALA A 58 16.84 16.83 7.27
C ALA A 58 18.21 16.35 6.77
N VAL A 59 18.24 15.41 5.81
CA VAL A 59 19.51 14.92 5.24
C VAL A 59 20.24 16.01 4.47
N ASP A 60 19.52 16.85 3.73
CA ASP A 60 20.13 17.93 2.94
C ASP A 60 20.60 19.10 3.82
N GLU A 61 19.89 19.43 4.91
CA GLU A 61 20.36 20.38 5.93
C GLU A 61 21.72 19.96 6.53
N HIS A 62 21.91 18.67 6.81
CA HIS A 62 23.19 18.14 7.27
C HIS A 62 24.29 18.11 6.19
N ARG A 63 23.94 18.26 4.90
CA ARG A 63 24.86 18.19 3.75
C ARG A 63 25.29 19.55 3.21
N GLN A 64 24.86 20.67 3.78
CA GLN A 64 25.19 22.04 3.32
C GLN A 64 26.70 22.37 3.21
N ASN A 65 27.60 21.43 3.51
CA ASN A 65 29.06 21.52 3.31
C ASN A 65 29.59 20.80 2.05
N ALA A 66 28.75 20.31 1.13
CA ALA A 66 29.18 19.65 -0.11
C ALA A 66 28.48 20.24 -1.34
N ASP A 67 29.25 20.69 -2.33
CA ASP A 67 28.75 21.23 -3.59
C ASP A 67 27.85 20.23 -4.32
N GLY A 68 26.57 20.58 -4.52
CA GLY A 68 25.59 19.81 -5.28
C GLY A 68 24.13 20.16 -4.94
N GLN A 69 23.21 19.96 -5.90
CA GLN A 69 21.78 20.11 -5.64
C GLN A 69 21.30 18.96 -4.73
N GLY A 70 20.70 19.31 -3.59
CA GLY A 70 20.17 18.35 -2.62
C GLY A 70 19.07 17.46 -3.18
N ASN A 71 18.91 16.26 -2.61
CA ASN A 71 17.87 15.31 -3.05
C ASN A 71 16.45 15.84 -2.82
N TYR A 72 16.24 16.71 -1.83
CA TYR A 72 14.99 17.38 -1.54
C TYR A 72 14.56 18.28 -2.71
N GLU A 73 15.47 19.11 -3.23
CA GLU A 73 15.17 20.01 -4.35
C GLU A 73 14.91 19.24 -5.65
N LEU A 74 15.64 18.16 -5.90
CA LEU A 74 15.38 17.26 -7.04
C LEU A 74 14.00 16.60 -6.92
N ALA A 75 13.64 16.10 -5.74
CA ALA A 75 12.32 15.51 -5.49
C ALA A 75 11.20 16.55 -5.67
N LYS A 76 11.37 17.76 -5.13
CA LYS A 76 10.41 18.86 -5.27
C LYS A 76 10.20 19.27 -6.73
N ALA A 77 11.27 19.42 -7.49
CA ALA A 77 11.20 19.74 -8.92
C ALA A 77 10.43 18.67 -9.71
N GLU A 78 10.71 17.39 -9.42
CA GLU A 78 10.04 16.26 -10.05
C GLU A 78 8.55 16.18 -9.67
N ILE A 79 8.21 16.40 -8.40
CA ILE A 79 6.82 16.50 -7.94
C ILE A 79 6.08 17.61 -8.70
N ASN A 80 6.67 18.81 -8.81
CA ASN A 80 6.05 19.94 -9.51
C ASN A 80 5.85 19.65 -11.01
N ARG A 81 6.78 18.92 -11.65
CA ARG A 81 6.62 18.45 -13.04
C ARG A 81 5.41 17.51 -13.15
N GLN A 82 5.29 16.53 -12.26
CA GLN A 82 4.19 15.57 -12.28
C GLN A 82 2.83 16.22 -11.94
N GLN A 83 2.80 17.18 -11.01
CA GLN A 83 1.59 17.95 -10.68
C GLN A 83 1.07 18.79 -11.86
N ARG A 84 1.96 19.41 -12.64
CA ARG A 84 1.56 20.08 -13.90
C ARG A 84 0.95 19.10 -14.89
N LYS A 85 1.54 17.90 -15.01
CA LYS A 85 0.99 16.83 -15.86
C LYS A 85 -0.36 16.32 -15.37
N PHE A 86 -0.56 16.20 -14.05
CA PHE A 86 -1.86 15.89 -13.44
C PHE A 86 -2.91 16.91 -13.87
N GLY A 87 -2.60 18.21 -13.74
CA GLY A 87 -3.50 19.29 -14.16
C GLY A 87 -3.83 19.23 -15.66
N ALA A 88 -2.84 18.98 -16.51
CA ALA A 88 -3.04 18.81 -17.95
C ALA A 88 -3.94 17.62 -18.29
N ILE A 89 -3.74 16.45 -17.65
CA ILE A 89 -4.62 15.27 -17.86
C ILE A 89 -6.06 15.61 -17.50
N VAL A 90 -6.29 16.27 -16.36
CA VAL A 90 -7.64 16.67 -15.95
C VAL A 90 -8.24 17.64 -16.97
N ALA A 91 -7.53 18.72 -17.30
CA ALA A 91 -8.04 19.81 -18.13
C ALA A 91 -8.24 19.43 -19.60
N GLU A 92 -7.30 18.70 -20.18
CA GLU A 92 -7.22 18.44 -21.62
C GLU A 92 -7.82 17.09 -22.02
N GLN A 93 -8.01 16.16 -21.08
CA GLN A 93 -8.49 14.80 -21.38
C GLN A 93 -9.75 14.44 -20.60
N ILE A 94 -9.70 14.47 -19.26
CA ILE A 94 -10.82 13.99 -18.42
C ILE A 94 -12.04 14.90 -18.53
N LEU A 95 -11.88 16.22 -18.40
CA LEU A 95 -13.01 17.15 -18.47
C LEU A 95 -13.70 17.13 -19.85
N PRO A 96 -12.98 17.16 -20.99
CA PRO A 96 -13.62 17.01 -22.31
C PRO A 96 -14.32 15.67 -22.51
N GLU A 97 -13.71 14.55 -22.08
CA GLU A 97 -14.31 13.22 -22.26
C GLU A 97 -15.58 13.05 -21.43
N LEU A 98 -15.62 13.56 -20.18
CA LEU A 98 -16.86 13.60 -19.38
C LEU A 98 -17.94 14.44 -20.08
N ALA A 99 -17.58 15.59 -20.64
CA ALA A 99 -18.52 16.48 -21.32
C ALA A 99 -19.15 15.83 -22.56
N ASN A 100 -18.44 14.95 -23.27
CA ASN A 100 -18.99 14.17 -24.39
C ASN A 100 -20.05 13.15 -23.96
N HIS A 101 -20.19 12.90 -22.65
CA HIS A 101 -21.20 12.03 -22.05
C HIS A 101 -22.22 12.83 -21.23
N ASP A 102 -22.37 14.14 -21.50
CA ASP A 102 -23.27 15.06 -20.80
C ASP A 102 -22.99 15.15 -19.29
N ILE A 103 -21.74 14.87 -18.89
CA ILE A 103 -21.27 14.97 -17.51
C ILE A 103 -20.31 16.15 -17.39
N HIS A 104 -20.68 17.12 -16.58
CA HIS A 104 -19.92 18.34 -16.34
C HIS A 104 -19.34 18.34 -14.93
N TRP A 105 -18.09 17.92 -14.80
CA TRP A 105 -17.35 18.15 -13.56
C TRP A 105 -16.93 19.62 -13.47
N ILE A 106 -17.52 20.33 -12.50
CA ILE A 106 -17.19 21.73 -12.23
C ILE A 106 -15.85 21.76 -11.50
N TYR A 107 -14.78 22.00 -12.26
CA TYR A 107 -13.41 22.01 -11.79
C TYR A 107 -12.76 23.36 -12.14
N ASN A 108 -12.45 24.18 -11.12
CA ASN A 108 -11.91 25.53 -11.27
C ASN A 108 -12.79 26.43 -12.16
N LYS A 109 -14.12 26.25 -12.07
CA LYS A 109 -15.13 27.02 -12.81
C LYS A 109 -16.21 27.49 -11.86
N PHE A 110 -16.94 28.54 -12.24
CA PHE A 110 -18.11 28.98 -11.50
C PHE A 110 -19.24 27.95 -11.57
N ILE A 111 -20.04 27.88 -10.50
CA ILE A 111 -21.28 27.11 -10.47
C ILE A 111 -22.21 27.66 -11.58
N PRO A 112 -22.64 26.82 -12.55
CA PRO A 112 -23.58 27.24 -13.58
C PRO A 112 -24.94 27.63 -12.99
N ASN A 113 -25.58 28.65 -13.56
CA ASN A 113 -26.89 29.15 -13.13
C ASN A 113 -27.99 28.06 -13.08
N GLN A 114 -27.85 27.02 -13.91
CA GLN A 114 -28.77 25.89 -14.00
C GLN A 114 -28.90 25.12 -12.68
N ILE A 115 -27.81 25.02 -11.91
CA ILE A 115 -27.76 24.20 -10.69
C ILE A 115 -27.68 25.03 -9.41
N THR A 116 -27.78 26.36 -9.48
CA THR A 116 -27.59 27.23 -8.31
C THR A 116 -28.62 26.94 -7.22
N ASP A 117 -29.88 26.75 -7.58
CA ASP A 117 -30.94 26.45 -6.59
C ASP A 117 -30.70 25.11 -5.90
N GLN A 118 -30.20 24.11 -6.65
CA GLN A 118 -29.84 22.81 -6.09
C GLN A 118 -28.65 22.93 -5.13
N VAL A 119 -27.62 23.70 -5.50
CA VAL A 119 -26.44 23.97 -4.68
C VAL A 119 -26.81 24.71 -3.39
N VAL A 120 -27.68 25.72 -3.47
CA VAL A 120 -28.18 26.47 -2.30
C VAL A 120 -28.99 25.55 -1.37
N ASN A 121 -29.91 24.75 -1.92
CA ASN A 121 -30.71 23.82 -1.14
C ASN A 121 -29.84 22.76 -0.44
N LEU A 122 -28.84 22.20 -1.13
CA LEU A 122 -27.86 21.30 -0.52
C LEU A 122 -27.12 21.97 0.63
N PHE A 123 -26.69 23.22 0.43
CA PHE A 123 -26.02 23.96 1.48
C PHE A 123 -26.89 24.09 2.74
N PHE A 124 -28.13 24.58 2.61
CA PHE A 124 -29.00 24.79 3.77
C PHE A 124 -29.52 23.50 4.41
N ASN A 125 -29.83 22.48 3.61
CA ASN A 125 -30.47 21.25 4.11
C ASN A 125 -29.48 20.22 4.64
N GLU A 126 -28.27 20.17 4.08
CA GLU A 126 -27.30 19.11 4.38
C GLU A 126 -25.97 19.65 4.94
N VAL A 127 -25.44 20.75 4.40
CA VAL A 127 -24.07 21.20 4.71
C VAL A 127 -23.99 22.11 5.93
N LEU A 128 -24.87 23.10 6.03
CA LEU A 128 -24.76 24.23 6.95
C LEU A 128 -24.62 23.81 8.42
N ALA A 129 -25.31 22.72 8.83
CA ALA A 129 -25.25 22.20 10.19
C ALA A 129 -23.86 21.69 10.62
N TYR A 130 -22.97 21.42 9.66
CA TYR A 130 -21.62 20.92 9.90
C TYR A 130 -20.53 22.00 9.77
N ILE A 131 -20.91 23.23 9.41
CA ILE A 131 -19.98 24.34 9.20
C ILE A 131 -19.75 25.10 10.51
N TYR A 132 -18.47 25.33 10.82
CA TYR A 132 -18.00 26.27 11.82
C TYR A 132 -16.96 27.21 11.20
N SER A 133 -16.86 28.43 11.74
CA SER A 133 -15.87 29.43 11.33
C SER A 133 -15.01 29.82 12.52
N ILE A 134 -13.74 30.10 12.24
CA ILE A 134 -12.76 30.51 13.24
C ILE A 134 -12.08 31.78 12.75
N CYS A 135 -12.25 32.86 13.51
CA CYS A 135 -11.55 34.10 13.26
C CYS A 135 -10.05 33.90 13.54
N ILE A 136 -9.21 34.25 12.57
CA ILE A 136 -7.76 34.16 12.66
C ILE A 136 -7.19 35.51 13.12
N ASP A 137 -7.01 35.64 14.42
CA ASP A 137 -6.31 36.75 15.08
C ASP A 137 -4.99 36.29 15.71
N LYS A 138 -4.32 37.19 16.45
CA LYS A 138 -3.01 36.92 17.06
C LYS A 138 -3.11 36.08 18.33
N ASP A 139 -4.27 36.01 18.96
CA ASP A 139 -4.51 35.42 20.27
C ASP A 139 -5.28 34.09 20.16
N LEU A 140 -5.29 33.48 18.98
CA LEU A 140 -5.91 32.18 18.74
C LEU A 140 -5.23 31.07 19.58
N THR A 141 -5.78 30.78 20.75
CA THR A 141 -5.26 29.74 21.67
C THR A 141 -6.03 28.42 21.61
N ASP A 142 -7.34 28.49 21.33
CA ASP A 142 -8.27 27.38 21.59
C ASP A 142 -8.61 26.56 20.34
N PHE A 143 -8.02 26.90 19.18
CA PHE A 143 -8.19 26.15 17.96
C PHE A 143 -6.93 25.37 17.57
N PHE A 144 -7.13 24.11 17.20
CA PHE A 144 -6.10 23.26 16.64
C PHE A 144 -6.54 22.75 15.27
N ALA A 145 -5.78 23.10 14.23
CA ALA A 145 -6.03 22.60 12.90
C ALA A 145 -5.62 21.12 12.78
N GLU A 146 -6.63 20.29 12.58
CA GLU A 146 -6.55 18.83 12.55
C GLU A 146 -5.70 18.32 11.38
N ASN A 147 -5.10 17.14 11.59
CA ASN A 147 -4.27 16.49 10.58
C ASN A 147 -5.10 16.01 9.37
N ASN A 148 -4.59 16.27 8.16
CA ASN A 148 -5.14 15.75 6.91
C ASN A 148 -6.58 16.21 6.60
N LYS A 149 -7.03 17.29 7.26
CA LYS A 149 -8.31 17.96 7.00
C LYS A 149 -8.19 19.08 5.99
N LEU A 150 -9.32 19.38 5.36
CA LEU A 150 -9.49 20.50 4.44
C LEU A 150 -10.11 21.68 5.18
N TYR A 151 -9.61 22.87 4.87
CA TYR A 151 -10.14 24.13 5.35
C TYR A 151 -10.23 25.14 4.20
N GLN A 152 -11.05 26.17 4.37
CA GLN A 152 -11.10 27.34 3.50
C GLN A 152 -10.71 28.59 4.27
N LEU A 153 -9.68 29.30 3.80
CA LEU A 153 -9.40 30.65 4.24
C LEU A 153 -10.30 31.61 3.48
N VAL A 154 -11.09 32.38 4.20
CA VAL A 154 -11.90 33.48 3.67
C VAL A 154 -11.30 34.79 4.15
N ILE A 155 -10.93 35.65 3.20
CA ILE A 155 -10.46 37.00 3.48
C ILE A 155 -11.67 37.93 3.36
N LEU A 156 -12.06 38.53 4.47
CA LEU A 156 -13.21 39.42 4.59
C LEU A 156 -12.74 40.85 4.78
N LYS A 157 -13.55 41.79 4.30
CA LYS A 157 -13.40 43.21 4.57
C LYS A 157 -14.71 43.74 5.12
N ASP A 158 -14.68 44.27 6.34
CA ASP A 158 -15.88 44.83 6.96
C ASP A 158 -16.25 46.21 6.37
N ALA A 159 -17.36 46.78 6.84
CA ALA A 159 -17.84 48.09 6.41
C ALA A 159 -16.90 49.26 6.73
N LEU A 160 -16.01 49.11 7.72
CA LEU A 160 -14.98 50.11 8.09
C LEU A 160 -13.72 49.96 7.22
N GLY A 161 -13.61 48.85 6.50
CA GLY A 161 -12.52 48.53 5.61
C GLY A 161 -11.41 47.70 6.25
N GLU A 162 -11.63 47.19 7.47
CA GLU A 162 -10.68 46.35 8.19
C GLU A 162 -10.70 44.91 7.64
N GLU A 163 -9.50 44.31 7.51
CA GLU A 163 -9.35 42.94 7.01
C GLU A 163 -9.49 41.92 8.15
N ARG A 164 -10.49 41.04 8.02
CA ARG A 164 -10.69 39.87 8.88
C ARG A 164 -10.39 38.60 8.11
N LEU A 165 -9.78 37.62 8.77
CA LEU A 165 -9.50 36.31 8.21
C LEU A 165 -10.36 35.29 8.94
N GLU A 166 -11.11 34.50 8.19
CA GLU A 166 -11.93 33.41 8.73
C GLU A 166 -11.45 32.09 8.16
N LEU A 167 -11.33 31.08 9.01
CA LEU A 167 -11.02 29.71 8.62
C LEU A 167 -12.28 28.85 8.78
N ILE A 168 -12.73 28.26 7.69
CA ILE A 168 -13.93 27.44 7.62
C ILE A 168 -13.54 25.98 7.43
N ASN A 169 -14.16 25.07 8.17
CA ASN A 169 -13.94 23.63 7.98
C ASN A 169 -14.64 23.11 6.71
N VAL A 170 -14.05 22.09 6.09
CA VAL A 170 -14.70 21.33 5.01
C VAL A 170 -14.97 19.91 5.54
N PRO A 171 -16.22 19.56 5.91
CA PRO A 171 -16.54 18.38 6.73
C PRO A 171 -16.65 17.07 5.93
N THR A 172 -15.58 16.67 5.23
CA THR A 172 -15.54 15.48 4.36
C THR A 172 -15.65 14.12 5.08
N ASP A 173 -15.55 14.11 6.42
CA ASP A 173 -15.72 12.89 7.22
C ASP A 173 -17.19 12.59 7.53
N SER A 174 -18.03 13.62 7.51
CA SER A 174 -19.47 13.53 7.79
C SER A 174 -20.31 13.63 6.52
N LEU A 175 -19.80 14.31 5.50
CA LEU A 175 -20.48 14.56 4.24
C LEU A 175 -19.73 13.96 3.05
N GLN A 176 -20.47 13.72 1.97
CA GLN A 176 -19.85 13.40 0.69
C GLN A 176 -19.04 14.60 0.21
N ARG A 177 -17.89 14.35 -0.43
CA ARG A 177 -17.08 15.44 -0.98
C ARG A 177 -17.49 15.84 -2.40
N LEU A 178 -17.96 14.90 -3.19
CA LEU A 178 -18.37 15.11 -4.58
C LEU A 178 -19.86 14.83 -4.69
N TYR A 179 -20.63 15.86 -5.01
CA TYR A 179 -22.07 15.79 -5.22
C TYR A 179 -22.37 15.65 -6.71
N SER A 180 -23.40 14.86 -7.04
CA SER A 180 -23.92 14.71 -8.40
C SER A 180 -25.30 15.35 -8.47
N LEU A 181 -25.45 16.38 -9.30
CA LEU A 181 -26.68 17.14 -9.51
C LEU A 181 -27.16 16.91 -10.93
N GLN A 182 -28.48 16.84 -11.12
CA GLN A 182 -29.08 16.57 -12.41
C GLN A 182 -29.88 17.79 -12.87
N ASP A 183 -29.68 18.23 -14.11
CA ASP A 183 -30.49 19.27 -14.73
C ASP A 183 -30.56 19.04 -16.25
N ASP A 184 -31.78 19.05 -16.80
CA ASP A 184 -32.08 18.86 -18.23
C ASP A 184 -31.25 17.76 -18.94
N GLY A 185 -31.18 16.57 -18.32
CA GLY A 185 -30.44 15.43 -18.86
C GLY A 185 -28.92 15.49 -18.71
N HIS A 186 -28.37 16.58 -18.16
CA HIS A 186 -26.95 16.75 -17.86
C HIS A 186 -26.68 16.42 -16.39
N THR A 187 -25.52 15.81 -16.14
CA THR A 187 -25.01 15.54 -14.79
C THR A 187 -23.93 16.55 -14.43
N TYR A 188 -24.10 17.30 -13.35
CA TYR A 188 -23.10 18.21 -12.82
C TYR A 188 -22.43 17.61 -11.58
N VAL A 189 -21.10 17.50 -11.59
CA VAL A 189 -20.34 17.04 -10.43
C VAL A 189 -19.68 18.24 -9.76
N VAL A 190 -19.98 18.47 -8.48
CA VAL A 190 -19.55 19.65 -7.73
C VAL A 190 -18.84 19.23 -6.44
N PHE A 191 -17.76 19.92 -6.11
CA PHE A 191 -17.06 19.73 -4.84
C PHE A 191 -17.78 20.39 -3.66
N LEU A 192 -17.71 19.78 -2.48
CA LEU A 192 -18.23 20.33 -1.23
C LEU A 192 -17.63 21.72 -0.93
N GLU A 193 -16.32 21.90 -1.15
CA GLU A 193 -15.67 23.20 -1.00
C GLU A 193 -16.26 24.29 -1.92
N ASP A 194 -16.73 23.94 -3.13
CA ASP A 194 -17.36 24.90 -4.04
C ASP A 194 -18.80 25.23 -3.63
N ILE A 195 -19.53 24.25 -3.06
CA ILE A 195 -20.85 24.48 -2.46
C ILE A 195 -20.72 25.45 -1.28
N ILE A 196 -19.73 25.25 -0.41
CA ILE A 196 -19.46 26.17 0.72
C ILE A 196 -19.08 27.56 0.18
N LYS A 197 -18.12 27.62 -0.76
CA LYS A 197 -17.63 28.86 -1.37
C LYS A 197 -18.75 29.69 -2.01
N TYR A 198 -19.69 29.04 -2.72
CA TYR A 198 -20.82 29.71 -3.37
C TYR A 198 -21.77 30.37 -2.35
N ASN A 199 -21.88 29.80 -1.14
CA ASN A 199 -22.86 30.23 -0.13
C ASN A 199 -22.25 31.07 1.01
N LEU A 200 -20.99 31.51 0.90
CA LEU A 200 -20.30 32.26 1.96
C LEU A 200 -20.98 33.59 2.32
N SER A 201 -21.69 34.22 1.40
CA SER A 201 -22.44 35.47 1.68
C SER A 201 -23.52 35.28 2.75
N TYR A 202 -24.03 34.06 2.95
CA TYR A 202 -24.97 33.77 4.04
C TYR A 202 -24.28 33.69 5.40
N LEU A 203 -23.02 33.25 5.43
CA LEU A 203 -22.22 33.19 6.66
C LEU A 203 -21.70 34.59 7.06
N PHE A 204 -21.42 35.45 6.07
CA PHE A 204 -20.86 36.79 6.29
C PHE A 204 -21.67 37.87 5.54
N PRO A 205 -22.94 38.13 5.92
CA PRO A 205 -23.83 39.01 5.16
C PRO A 205 -23.40 40.49 5.17
N ASN A 206 -22.59 40.92 6.14
CA ASN A 206 -22.16 42.31 6.30
C ASN A 206 -20.73 42.58 5.81
N ASP A 207 -20.04 41.56 5.32
CA ASP A 207 -18.64 41.64 4.91
C ASP A 207 -18.51 41.48 3.39
N THR A 208 -17.50 42.12 2.81
CA THR A 208 -17.11 41.87 1.41
C THR A 208 -16.05 40.78 1.37
N ILE A 209 -16.33 39.69 0.67
CA ILE A 209 -15.36 38.59 0.45
C ILE A 209 -14.31 39.05 -0.56
N GLN A 210 -13.05 39.15 -0.12
CA GLN A 210 -11.90 39.55 -0.93
C GLN A 210 -11.19 38.35 -1.57
N GLY A 211 -11.31 37.16 -0.98
CA GLY A 211 -10.68 35.94 -1.50
C GLY A 211 -11.06 34.71 -0.69
N VAL A 212 -11.05 33.56 -1.36
CA VAL A 212 -11.36 32.25 -0.76
C VAL A 212 -10.34 31.25 -1.27
N TYR A 213 -9.62 30.60 -0.36
CA TYR A 213 -8.50 29.73 -0.70
C TYR A 213 -8.59 28.40 0.05
N ASN A 214 -8.47 27.29 -0.68
CA ASN A 214 -8.46 25.96 -0.09
C ASN A 214 -7.09 25.66 0.56
N LEU A 215 -7.14 25.06 1.74
CA LEU A 215 -5.99 24.76 2.60
C LEU A 215 -6.02 23.31 3.06
N LYS A 216 -4.83 22.73 3.27
CA LYS A 216 -4.67 21.43 3.89
C LYS A 216 -3.43 21.40 4.76
N ILE A 217 -3.56 20.89 5.99
CA ILE A 217 -2.43 20.71 6.90
C ILE A 217 -2.15 19.22 7.03
N THR A 218 -0.87 18.85 6.91
CA THR A 218 -0.39 17.49 7.13
C THR A 218 0.61 17.49 8.28
N ARG A 219 0.42 16.55 9.21
CA ARG A 219 1.23 16.36 10.41
C ARG A 219 1.88 14.98 10.38
N ASP A 220 3.02 14.87 11.06
CA ASP A 220 3.64 13.57 11.32
C ASP A 220 2.69 12.73 12.20
N ALA A 221 2.63 11.44 11.92
CA ALA A 221 1.75 10.47 12.57
C ALA A 221 2.54 9.33 13.23
N GLU A 222 3.86 9.49 13.44
CA GLU A 222 4.68 8.45 14.04
C GLU A 222 4.42 8.30 15.56
N LEU A 223 3.84 7.15 15.94
CA LEU A 223 3.61 6.76 17.33
C LEU A 223 4.94 6.37 17.99
N LYS A 224 5.48 7.25 18.86
CA LYS A 224 6.67 6.96 19.67
C LYS A 224 6.28 6.19 20.93
N ILE A 225 6.39 4.87 20.90
CA ILE A 225 6.19 4.04 22.10
C ILE A 225 7.51 3.95 22.88
N ASP A 226 7.45 4.29 24.17
CA ASP A 226 8.51 3.97 25.13
C ASP A 226 8.24 2.57 25.71
N ASN A 227 9.12 1.60 25.46
CA ASN A 227 8.94 0.21 25.88
C ASN A 227 9.48 -0.09 27.28
N THR A 228 9.82 0.95 28.05
CA THR A 228 10.37 0.81 29.41
C THR A 228 9.29 0.61 30.48
N THR A 229 8.01 0.75 30.12
CA THR A 229 6.87 0.60 31.03
C THR A 229 6.34 -0.84 31.09
N GLU A 230 6.01 -1.34 32.28
CA GLU A 230 5.36 -2.65 32.51
C GLU A 230 3.88 -2.72 32.03
N GLU A 231 3.39 -1.66 31.40
CA GLU A 231 1.98 -1.50 31.01
C GLU A 231 1.63 -2.28 29.73
N ASP A 232 0.38 -2.75 29.60
CA ASP A 232 -0.09 -3.45 28.39
C ASP A 232 0.05 -2.54 27.16
N ILE A 233 0.82 -2.99 26.16
CA ILE A 233 1.12 -2.28 24.92
C ILE A 233 -0.15 -1.79 24.22
N THR A 234 -1.25 -2.55 24.32
CA THR A 234 -2.54 -2.14 23.71
C THR A 234 -3.10 -0.86 24.35
N THR A 235 -3.01 -0.73 25.67
CA THR A 235 -3.47 0.45 26.43
C THR A 235 -2.60 1.68 26.16
N VAL A 236 -1.29 1.49 26.03
CA VAL A 236 -0.35 2.58 25.66
C VAL A 236 -0.64 3.07 24.25
N LEU A 237 -0.85 2.16 23.30
CA LEU A 237 -1.19 2.49 21.92
C LEU A 237 -2.52 3.24 21.79
N GLU A 238 -3.56 2.86 22.55
CA GLU A 238 -4.85 3.57 22.53
C GLU A 238 -4.71 5.03 22.94
N ARG A 239 -4.00 5.31 24.04
CA ARG A 239 -3.72 6.69 24.48
C ARG A 239 -2.88 7.48 23.46
N GLN A 240 -1.93 6.83 22.79
CA GLN A 240 -1.15 7.47 21.75
C GLN A 240 -1.94 7.71 20.46
N LEU A 241 -2.93 6.87 20.15
CA LEU A 241 -3.82 7.09 19.01
C LEU A 241 -4.68 8.33 19.20
N GLU A 242 -5.18 8.58 20.41
CA GLU A 242 -5.95 9.78 20.74
C GLU A 242 -5.11 11.07 20.64
N THR A 243 -3.79 10.98 20.87
CA THR A 243 -2.88 12.13 20.77
C THR A 243 -2.23 12.30 19.39
N ARG A 244 -2.48 11.37 18.44
CA ARG A 244 -1.82 11.31 17.13
C ARG A 244 -2.11 12.52 16.25
N ASP A 245 -3.30 13.11 16.36
CA ASP A 245 -3.69 14.26 15.55
C ASP A 245 -2.94 15.54 15.94
N PHE A 246 -2.27 15.55 17.10
CA PHE A 246 -1.52 16.68 17.64
C PHE A 246 -0.03 16.72 17.26
N GLY A 247 0.40 15.87 16.31
CA GLY A 247 1.80 15.82 15.83
C GLY A 247 2.30 17.13 15.19
N PHE A 248 3.62 17.24 15.02
CA PHE A 248 4.24 18.39 14.34
C PHE A 248 3.75 18.50 12.89
N ALA A 249 3.37 19.72 12.47
CA ALA A 249 3.00 19.98 11.09
C ALA A 249 4.24 19.86 10.19
N THR A 250 4.15 18.98 9.19
CA THR A 250 5.23 18.74 8.22
C THR A 250 4.98 19.46 6.90
N ARG A 251 3.71 19.64 6.52
CA ARG A 251 3.32 20.33 5.28
C ARG A 251 2.10 21.20 5.51
N PHE A 252 2.19 22.43 5.03
CA PHE A 252 1.05 23.33 4.87
C PHE A 252 0.81 23.56 3.38
N LEU A 253 -0.22 22.91 2.85
CA LEU A 253 -0.58 22.95 1.44
C LEU A 253 -1.64 24.03 1.22
N ILE A 254 -1.36 24.96 0.31
CA ILE A 254 -2.20 26.13 0.06
C ILE A 254 -2.57 26.25 -1.41
N GLU A 255 -3.75 26.79 -1.67
CA GLU A 255 -4.11 27.30 -2.99
C GLU A 255 -3.26 28.55 -3.32
N PRO A 256 -2.76 28.71 -4.55
CA PRO A 256 -1.98 29.89 -4.95
C PRO A 256 -2.80 31.19 -4.85
N GLY A 257 -2.11 32.31 -4.64
CA GLY A 257 -2.73 33.64 -4.67
C GLY A 257 -3.07 34.25 -3.31
N ILE A 258 -2.87 33.51 -2.21
CA ILE A 258 -3.03 34.07 -0.85
C ILE A 258 -2.06 35.24 -0.66
N PRO A 259 -2.53 36.45 -0.28
CA PRO A 259 -1.65 37.57 0.02
C PRO A 259 -0.66 37.22 1.14
N LEU A 260 0.61 37.55 0.97
CA LEU A 260 1.68 37.20 1.92
C LEU A 260 1.36 37.62 3.35
N ARG A 261 0.75 38.80 3.55
CA ARG A 261 0.33 39.29 4.87
C ARG A 261 -0.62 38.32 5.58
N SER A 262 -1.59 37.78 4.84
CA SER A 262 -2.62 36.89 5.35
C SER A 262 -2.03 35.49 5.58
N LEU A 263 -1.13 35.05 4.70
CA LEU A 263 -0.39 33.80 4.85
C LEU A 263 0.47 33.80 6.12
N TYR A 264 1.25 34.85 6.38
CA TYR A 264 2.07 34.94 7.59
C TYR A 264 1.24 34.97 8.87
N ARG A 265 0.11 35.70 8.87
CA ARG A 265 -0.86 35.67 9.99
C ARG A 265 -1.35 34.25 10.26
N LEU A 266 -1.69 33.52 9.21
CA LEU A 266 -2.19 32.16 9.33
C LEU A 266 -1.11 31.18 9.82
N ILE A 267 0.12 31.28 9.31
CA ILE A 267 1.25 30.48 9.77
C ILE A 267 1.53 30.71 11.26
N TYR A 268 1.48 31.97 11.70
CA TYR A 268 1.68 32.31 13.10
C TYR A 268 0.55 31.78 13.99
N ALA A 269 -0.71 32.09 13.66
CA ALA A 269 -1.88 31.72 14.45
C ALA A 269 -2.05 30.19 14.57
N LEU A 270 -1.80 29.45 13.49
CA LEU A 270 -1.90 27.98 13.47
C LEU A 270 -0.61 27.26 13.93
N LYS A 271 0.42 28.02 14.36
CA LYS A 271 1.71 27.50 14.84
C LYS A 271 2.40 26.59 13.82
N LEU A 272 2.42 27.02 12.55
CA LEU A 272 2.94 26.27 11.40
C LEU A 272 4.37 26.67 10.99
N GLY A 273 5.12 27.37 11.85
CA GLY A 273 6.45 27.92 11.49
C GLY A 273 7.48 26.89 11.04
N ASN A 274 7.34 25.62 11.43
CA ASN A 274 8.23 24.52 11.04
C ASN A 274 7.68 23.68 9.86
N ALA A 275 6.48 23.99 9.36
CA ALA A 275 5.87 23.25 8.27
C ALA A 275 6.39 23.74 6.93
N SER A 276 6.63 22.82 5.98
CA SER A 276 6.93 23.20 4.61
C SER A 276 5.68 23.77 3.95
N VAL A 277 5.71 25.05 3.60
CA VAL A 277 4.64 25.70 2.84
C VAL A 277 4.76 25.31 1.37
N VAL A 278 3.71 24.70 0.83
CA VAL A 278 3.67 24.17 -0.54
C VAL A 278 2.46 24.73 -1.25
N GLU A 279 2.67 25.38 -2.39
CA GLU A 279 1.57 25.79 -3.28
C GLU A 279 1.08 24.57 -4.08
N GLY A 280 -0.23 24.38 -4.12
CA GLY A 280 -0.92 23.30 -4.83
C GLY A 280 -1.83 23.84 -5.95
N GLY A 281 -2.80 23.02 -6.35
CA GLY A 281 -3.90 23.47 -7.22
C GLY A 281 -5.04 24.10 -6.42
N GLY A 282 -6.15 24.39 -7.10
CA GLY A 282 -7.39 24.88 -6.46
C GLY A 282 -8.04 23.87 -5.51
N TYR A 283 -7.77 22.57 -5.67
CA TYR A 283 -8.35 21.51 -4.85
C TYR A 283 -7.27 20.61 -4.26
N HIS A 284 -7.36 20.32 -2.96
CA HIS A 284 -6.41 19.46 -2.24
C HIS A 284 -7.03 18.09 -1.91
N ASN A 285 -6.27 17.16 -1.32
CA ASN A 285 -6.78 15.85 -0.91
C ASN A 285 -7.50 15.07 -2.03
N LEU A 286 -7.02 15.13 -3.27
CA LEU A 286 -7.68 14.52 -4.44
C LEU A 286 -7.72 12.98 -4.43
N LYS A 287 -7.27 12.35 -3.34
CA LYS A 287 -7.56 10.93 -3.03
C LYS A 287 -9.07 10.64 -2.89
N ASP A 288 -9.89 11.67 -2.71
CA ASP A 288 -11.34 11.54 -2.61
C ASP A 288 -12.00 11.38 -3.99
N LEU A 289 -11.24 11.54 -5.10
CA LEU A 289 -11.71 11.20 -6.44
C LEU A 289 -12.04 9.70 -6.59
N ASN A 290 -11.59 8.85 -5.67
CA ASN A 290 -12.00 7.44 -5.65
C ASN A 290 -13.51 7.25 -5.47
N SER A 291 -14.20 8.21 -4.85
CA SER A 291 -15.66 8.22 -4.70
C SER A 291 -16.36 9.08 -5.75
N PHE A 292 -15.73 9.34 -6.90
CA PHE A 292 -16.34 10.13 -7.97
C PHE A 292 -17.69 9.54 -8.40
N PRO A 293 -18.78 10.33 -8.37
CA PRO A 293 -20.15 9.82 -8.46
C PRO A 293 -20.57 9.56 -9.91
N LEU A 294 -19.88 8.63 -10.56
CA LEU A 294 -20.15 8.20 -11.94
C LEU A 294 -20.62 6.75 -11.98
N ASN A 295 -21.78 6.54 -12.60
CA ASN A 295 -22.42 5.23 -12.73
C ASN A 295 -22.52 4.82 -14.20
N GLY A 296 -22.19 3.58 -14.53
CA GLY A 296 -22.31 3.05 -15.88
C GLY A 296 -21.25 2.00 -16.20
N ALA A 297 -21.66 0.91 -16.85
CA ALA A 297 -20.75 -0.20 -17.18
C ALA A 297 -19.65 0.23 -18.18
N SER A 298 -19.93 1.20 -19.06
CA SER A 298 -19.00 1.74 -20.06
C SER A 298 -17.85 2.54 -19.45
N PHE A 299 -18.05 3.14 -18.27
CA PHE A 299 -17.06 4.01 -17.64
C PHE A 299 -16.02 3.25 -16.80
N SER A 300 -16.26 1.96 -16.55
CA SER A 300 -15.39 1.11 -15.74
C SER A 300 -14.82 -0.04 -16.56
N TYR A 301 -13.74 -0.65 -16.06
CA TYR A 301 -13.24 -1.89 -16.66
C TYR A 301 -14.32 -2.99 -16.65
N PRO A 302 -14.38 -3.85 -17.69
CA PRO A 302 -15.22 -5.05 -17.69
C PRO A 302 -14.97 -5.90 -16.44
N LYS A 303 -16.01 -6.42 -15.80
CA LYS A 303 -15.83 -7.22 -14.57
C LYS A 303 -15.11 -8.52 -14.88
N TRP A 304 -14.07 -8.83 -14.09
CA TRP A 304 -13.41 -10.14 -14.08
C TRP A 304 -13.82 -10.87 -12.79
N PRO A 305 -14.83 -11.76 -12.83
CA PRO A 305 -15.16 -12.56 -11.67
C PRO A 305 -14.00 -13.50 -11.34
N SER A 306 -13.71 -13.65 -10.05
CA SER A 306 -12.68 -14.57 -9.58
C SER A 306 -13.02 -16.01 -9.98
N ILE A 307 -12.02 -16.74 -10.44
CA ILE A 307 -12.15 -18.11 -10.95
C ILE A 307 -12.12 -19.08 -9.76
N HIS A 308 -13.12 -19.94 -9.65
CA HIS A 308 -13.14 -21.02 -8.66
C HIS A 308 -12.32 -22.21 -9.21
N SER A 309 -11.00 -22.14 -9.00
CA SER A 309 -10.03 -23.04 -9.63
C SER A 309 -9.56 -24.21 -8.76
N VAL A 310 -9.95 -24.24 -7.48
CA VAL A 310 -9.60 -25.35 -6.59
C VAL A 310 -10.81 -26.28 -6.53
N PRO A 311 -10.82 -27.39 -7.30
CA PRO A 311 -11.95 -28.31 -7.33
C PRO A 311 -11.93 -29.11 -6.04
N ILE A 312 -12.80 -28.74 -5.10
CA ILE A 312 -12.99 -29.53 -3.88
C ILE A 312 -14.33 -30.26 -4.03
N PRO A 313 -14.33 -31.57 -4.31
CA PRO A 313 -15.55 -32.36 -4.38
C PRO A 313 -16.41 -32.18 -3.12
N GLY A 314 -17.73 -32.23 -3.25
CA GLY A 314 -18.65 -31.99 -2.13
C GLY A 314 -18.50 -32.98 -0.96
N ASN A 315 -17.86 -34.12 -1.19
CA ASN A 315 -17.55 -35.15 -0.20
C ASN A 315 -16.09 -35.11 0.31
N GLU A 316 -15.27 -34.18 -0.16
CA GLU A 316 -13.87 -34.03 0.26
C GLU A 316 -13.63 -32.71 1.00
N THR A 317 -12.62 -32.71 1.87
CA THR A 317 -12.16 -31.51 2.58
C THR A 317 -10.99 -30.88 1.85
N LEU A 318 -10.77 -29.58 2.01
CA LEU A 318 -9.56 -28.92 1.51
C LEU A 318 -8.31 -29.58 2.09
N PHE A 319 -8.34 -30.00 3.36
CA PHE A 319 -7.23 -30.69 3.99
C PHE A 319 -6.91 -32.03 3.34
N SER A 320 -7.92 -32.80 2.94
CA SER A 320 -7.71 -34.05 2.21
C SER A 320 -7.05 -33.83 0.85
N LEU A 321 -7.34 -32.70 0.18
CA LEU A 321 -6.68 -32.31 -1.06
C LEU A 321 -5.22 -31.92 -0.82
N ILE A 322 -4.94 -31.06 0.16
CA ILE A 322 -3.56 -30.62 0.50
C ILE A 322 -2.66 -31.79 0.92
N LEU A 323 -3.22 -32.82 1.54
CA LEU A 323 -2.48 -34.04 1.88
C LEU A 323 -2.10 -34.87 0.65
N LYS A 324 -2.89 -34.80 -0.43
CA LYS A 324 -2.62 -35.52 -1.70
C LYS A 324 -1.64 -34.74 -2.58
N GLU A 325 -1.83 -33.43 -2.73
CA GLU A 325 -1.02 -32.58 -3.58
C GLU A 325 -0.96 -31.12 -3.10
N ASP A 326 0.08 -30.40 -3.50
CA ASP A 326 0.20 -28.97 -3.23
C ASP A 326 -0.82 -28.17 -4.06
N VAL A 327 -1.40 -27.13 -3.46
CA VAL A 327 -2.38 -26.25 -4.11
C VAL A 327 -1.84 -24.82 -4.16
N LEU A 328 -1.87 -24.20 -5.33
CA LEU A 328 -1.46 -22.81 -5.52
C LEU A 328 -2.65 -21.94 -5.94
N VAL A 329 -2.90 -20.87 -5.17
CA VAL A 329 -3.94 -19.89 -5.47
C VAL A 329 -3.29 -18.55 -5.87
N ASN A 330 -3.72 -18.01 -7.01
CA ASN A 330 -3.27 -16.75 -7.60
C ASN A 330 -4.41 -15.73 -7.53
N VAL A 331 -4.49 -14.99 -6.43
CA VAL A 331 -5.47 -13.90 -6.31
C VAL A 331 -4.99 -12.66 -7.07
N PRO A 332 -5.87 -11.76 -7.55
CA PRO A 332 -7.34 -11.82 -7.48
C PRO A 332 -7.98 -12.67 -8.60
N TYR A 333 -7.17 -13.23 -9.50
CA TYR A 333 -7.64 -14.01 -10.64
C TYR A 333 -8.46 -15.23 -10.20
N GLN A 334 -7.98 -15.93 -9.17
CA GLN A 334 -8.65 -17.06 -8.54
C GLN A 334 -9.33 -16.63 -7.24
N SER A 335 -10.38 -17.36 -6.84
CA SER A 335 -11.12 -17.07 -5.60
C SER A 335 -10.24 -17.23 -4.36
N TYR A 336 -10.42 -16.34 -3.39
CA TYR A 336 -9.78 -16.40 -2.08
C TYR A 336 -10.44 -17.42 -1.12
N ASP A 337 -11.54 -18.04 -1.54
CA ASP A 337 -12.29 -18.99 -0.70
C ASP A 337 -11.47 -20.17 -0.13
N PRO A 338 -10.50 -20.78 -0.85
CA PRO A 338 -9.68 -21.85 -0.28
C PRO A 338 -8.91 -21.40 0.98
N ILE A 339 -8.49 -20.14 1.05
CA ILE A 339 -7.78 -19.62 2.23
C ILE A 339 -8.74 -19.51 3.41
N LEU A 340 -9.96 -19.04 3.18
CA LEU A 340 -10.98 -18.97 4.22
C LEU A 340 -11.39 -20.37 4.69
N ARG A 341 -11.53 -21.29 3.74
CA ARG A 341 -11.85 -22.69 4.01
C ARG A 341 -10.73 -23.36 4.81
N PHE A 342 -9.46 -23.05 4.56
CA PHE A 342 -8.33 -23.55 5.36
C PHE A 342 -8.50 -23.24 6.85
N PHE A 343 -8.81 -22.00 7.20
CA PHE A 343 -9.04 -21.62 8.60
C PHE A 343 -10.34 -22.19 9.18
N ASN A 344 -11.42 -22.24 8.39
CA ASN A 344 -12.68 -22.82 8.83
C ASN A 344 -12.60 -24.33 9.09
N GLU A 345 -11.90 -25.08 8.23
CA GLU A 345 -11.63 -26.50 8.43
C GLU A 345 -10.67 -26.68 9.61
N ALA A 346 -9.62 -25.86 9.74
CA ALA A 346 -8.73 -25.89 10.90
C ALA A 346 -9.47 -25.73 12.23
N ALA A 347 -10.48 -24.87 12.28
CA ALA A 347 -11.26 -24.61 13.49
C ALA A 347 -12.15 -25.80 13.92
N ASN A 348 -12.61 -26.60 12.96
CA ASN A 348 -13.63 -27.63 13.18
C ASN A 348 -13.13 -29.06 13.02
N ASP A 349 -11.98 -29.29 12.39
CA ASP A 349 -11.35 -30.62 12.32
C ASP A 349 -11.01 -31.11 13.74
N VAL A 350 -11.47 -32.31 14.07
CA VAL A 350 -11.28 -32.97 15.37
C VAL A 350 -9.83 -33.37 15.62
N PHE A 351 -9.04 -33.53 14.56
CA PHE A 351 -7.63 -33.92 14.65
C PHE A 351 -6.69 -32.74 14.77
N VAL A 352 -7.16 -31.51 14.51
CA VAL A 352 -6.33 -30.30 14.66
C VAL A 352 -6.19 -29.95 16.15
N ASP A 353 -4.95 -29.91 16.62
CA ASP A 353 -4.60 -29.59 18.01
C ASP A 353 -4.08 -28.15 18.14
N GLU A 354 -3.22 -27.72 17.19
CA GLU A 354 -2.58 -26.41 17.22
C GLU A 354 -2.77 -25.65 15.90
N ILE A 355 -3.00 -24.33 16.01
CA ILE A 355 -3.07 -23.41 14.87
C ILE A 355 -2.13 -22.23 15.13
N TYR A 356 -1.26 -21.95 14.18
CA TYR A 356 -0.35 -20.81 14.21
C TYR A 356 -0.58 -19.92 12.99
N THR A 357 -0.58 -18.60 13.15
CA THR A 357 -0.67 -17.69 12.00
C THR A 357 -0.07 -16.31 12.28
N THR A 358 0.28 -15.59 11.22
CA THR A 358 0.69 -14.19 11.26
C THR A 358 -0.39 -13.28 10.65
N LEU A 359 -0.74 -12.22 11.37
CA LEU A 359 -1.73 -11.21 10.98
C LEU A 359 -1.08 -9.83 11.00
N TYR A 360 -0.72 -9.33 9.82
CA TYR A 360 -0.12 -8.00 9.68
C TYR A 360 -1.18 -6.88 9.64
N ARG A 361 -2.26 -7.10 8.87
CA ARG A 361 -3.39 -6.18 8.70
C ARG A 361 -4.69 -6.96 8.65
N VAL A 362 -5.55 -6.74 9.64
CA VAL A 362 -6.84 -7.43 9.74
C VAL A 362 -7.90 -6.59 9.03
N ALA A 363 -8.78 -7.21 8.24
CA ALA A 363 -9.94 -6.52 7.67
C ALA A 363 -10.95 -6.14 8.77
N ASN A 364 -11.72 -5.05 8.59
CA ASN A 364 -12.72 -4.61 9.60
C ASN A 364 -13.70 -5.73 10.01
N ASN A 365 -14.07 -6.60 9.08
CA ASN A 365 -14.91 -7.79 9.29
C ASN A 365 -14.16 -9.06 8.83
N SER A 366 -13.02 -9.37 9.46
CA SER A 366 -12.18 -10.51 9.03
C SER A 366 -12.81 -11.86 9.39
N ARG A 367 -13.11 -12.67 8.37
CA ARG A 367 -13.61 -14.05 8.51
C ARG A 367 -12.53 -14.98 9.04
N ILE A 368 -11.26 -14.71 8.71
CA ILE A 368 -10.11 -15.44 9.26
C ILE A 368 -10.07 -15.28 10.79
N VAL A 369 -10.21 -14.06 11.31
CA VAL A 369 -10.21 -13.84 12.76
C VAL A 369 -11.40 -14.52 13.44
N SER A 370 -12.59 -14.50 12.82
CA SER A 370 -13.73 -15.27 13.32
C SER A 370 -13.43 -16.76 13.42
N ALA A 371 -12.79 -17.35 12.40
CA ALA A 371 -12.40 -18.77 12.42
C ALA A 371 -11.39 -19.10 13.52
N LEU A 372 -10.40 -18.23 13.74
CA LEU A 372 -9.41 -18.39 14.82
C LEU A 372 -10.06 -18.34 16.22
N MET A 373 -11.01 -17.41 16.43
CA MET A 373 -11.78 -17.36 17.67
C MET A 373 -12.63 -18.61 17.88
N THR A 374 -13.27 -19.13 16.83
CA THR A 374 -14.02 -20.39 16.88
C THR A 374 -13.10 -21.56 17.22
N ALA A 375 -11.92 -21.64 16.60
CA ALA A 375 -10.95 -22.69 16.90
C ALA A 375 -10.53 -22.71 18.38
N ALA A 376 -10.24 -21.53 18.95
CA ALA A 376 -9.88 -21.40 20.37
C ALA A 376 -11.03 -21.83 21.29
N ARG A 377 -12.28 -21.44 20.97
CA ARG A 377 -13.48 -21.88 21.71
C ARG A 377 -13.74 -23.37 21.58
N ASN A 378 -13.35 -23.98 20.46
CA ASN A 378 -13.39 -25.43 20.25
C ASN A 378 -12.23 -26.17 20.95
N GLY A 379 -11.49 -25.50 21.84
CA GLY A 379 -10.45 -26.12 22.67
C GLY A 379 -9.08 -26.27 21.99
N LYS A 380 -8.90 -25.74 20.77
CA LYS A 380 -7.64 -25.81 20.04
C LYS A 380 -6.66 -24.77 20.54
N LYS A 381 -5.36 -25.08 20.53
CA LYS A 381 -4.31 -24.12 20.86
C LYS A 381 -4.06 -23.19 19.68
N VAL A 382 -4.60 -21.97 19.75
CA VAL A 382 -4.45 -20.96 18.69
C VAL A 382 -3.43 -19.91 19.10
N VAL A 383 -2.42 -19.70 18.25
CA VAL A 383 -1.38 -18.69 18.41
C VAL A 383 -1.40 -17.76 17.20
N ALA A 384 -1.69 -16.48 17.41
CA ALA A 384 -1.68 -15.47 16.36
C ALA A 384 -0.65 -14.39 16.66
N LEU A 385 0.27 -14.15 15.73
CA LEU A 385 1.15 -12.99 15.77
C LEU A 385 0.45 -11.79 15.14
N VAL A 386 0.30 -10.69 15.88
CA VAL A 386 -0.39 -9.49 15.41
C VAL A 386 0.57 -8.30 15.39
N GLU A 387 0.71 -7.65 14.24
CA GLU A 387 1.46 -6.40 14.12
C GLU A 387 0.55 -5.21 14.48
N LEU A 388 0.70 -4.68 15.69
CA LEU A 388 -0.12 -3.56 16.15
C LEU A 388 0.28 -2.20 15.52
N LYS A 389 1.52 -2.04 15.03
CA LYS A 389 2.01 -0.79 14.42
C LYS A 389 1.81 -0.76 12.89
N ALA A 390 0.88 -1.55 12.36
CA ALA A 390 0.53 -1.46 10.96
C ALA A 390 -0.15 -0.12 10.68
N ARG A 391 0.54 0.75 9.93
CA ARG A 391 0.05 2.11 9.63
C ARG A 391 -1.35 2.08 9.03
N PHE A 392 -2.25 2.90 9.59
CA PHE A 392 -3.67 3.10 9.25
C PHE A 392 -4.63 2.01 9.73
N ASP A 393 -4.12 0.89 10.23
CA ASP A 393 -4.91 -0.24 10.70
C ASP A 393 -4.81 -0.42 12.22
N GLU A 394 -4.16 0.51 12.93
CA GLU A 394 -3.82 0.34 14.36
C GLU A 394 -5.07 0.14 15.23
N ALA A 395 -6.06 1.02 15.08
CA ALA A 395 -7.31 0.94 15.84
C ALA A 395 -8.05 -0.39 15.59
N ASN A 396 -8.10 -0.84 14.32
CA ASN A 396 -8.76 -2.10 13.97
C ASN A 396 -7.97 -3.32 14.49
N ASN A 397 -6.64 -3.31 14.38
CA ASN A 397 -5.79 -4.38 14.89
C ASN A 397 -5.89 -4.50 16.42
N ILE A 398 -5.94 -3.37 17.15
CA ILE A 398 -6.13 -3.36 18.61
C ILE A 398 -7.50 -3.94 18.99
N LYS A 399 -8.58 -3.51 18.31
CA LYS A 399 -9.93 -4.04 18.53
C LYS A 399 -9.96 -5.56 18.34
N TRP A 400 -9.40 -6.07 17.25
CA TRP A 400 -9.36 -7.50 16.97
C TRP A 400 -8.47 -8.28 17.95
N ALA A 401 -7.34 -7.73 18.35
CA ALA A 401 -6.47 -8.34 19.36
C ALA A 401 -7.20 -8.56 20.69
N LYS A 402 -7.98 -7.56 21.15
CA LYS A 402 -8.82 -7.68 22.36
C LYS A 402 -9.86 -8.80 22.22
N GLN A 403 -10.58 -8.84 21.10
CA GLN A 403 -11.60 -9.86 20.86
C GLN A 403 -11.02 -11.28 20.77
N MET A 404 -9.90 -11.45 20.07
CA MET A 404 -9.21 -12.74 19.97
C MET A 404 -8.71 -13.24 21.33
N LYS A 405 -8.09 -12.36 22.13
CA LYS A 405 -7.63 -12.70 23.48
C LYS A 405 -8.78 -13.14 24.37
N ALA A 406 -9.93 -12.45 24.31
CA ALA A 406 -11.14 -12.83 25.03
C ALA A 406 -11.72 -14.19 24.59
N ALA A 407 -11.50 -14.61 23.35
CA ALA A 407 -11.91 -15.91 22.84
C ALA A 407 -10.93 -17.06 23.17
N GLY A 408 -9.79 -16.77 23.82
CA GLY A 408 -8.77 -17.77 24.19
C GLY A 408 -7.60 -17.90 23.21
N VAL A 409 -7.51 -17.03 22.20
CA VAL A 409 -6.35 -17.01 21.28
C VAL A 409 -5.14 -16.43 22.01
N LYS A 410 -3.99 -17.11 21.93
CA LYS A 410 -2.71 -16.56 22.41
C LYS A 410 -2.18 -15.56 21.39
N ILE A 411 -2.25 -14.28 21.73
CA ILE A 411 -1.67 -13.20 20.91
C ILE A 411 -0.20 -13.00 21.26
N ILE A 412 0.64 -12.96 20.24
CA ILE A 412 2.03 -12.53 20.34
C ILE A 412 2.16 -11.22 19.57
N TYR A 413 2.65 -10.19 20.23
CA TYR A 413 2.93 -8.91 19.61
C TYR A 413 4.35 -8.92 19.04
N SER A 414 4.54 -8.34 17.86
CA SER A 414 5.89 -8.10 17.35
C SER A 414 6.63 -7.14 18.31
N SER A 415 7.90 -7.44 18.57
CA SER A 415 8.73 -6.50 19.31
C SER A 415 8.98 -5.26 18.45
N VAL A 416 9.21 -4.10 19.08
CA VAL A 416 9.45 -2.85 18.34
C VAL A 416 10.67 -2.96 17.40
N ASP A 417 11.64 -3.76 17.81
CA ASP A 417 12.92 -3.94 17.10
C ASP A 417 12.85 -5.02 16.01
N LEU A 418 11.84 -5.93 16.05
CA LEU A 418 11.72 -7.02 15.09
C LEU A 418 10.26 -7.19 14.60
N LYS A 419 9.96 -6.54 13.48
CA LYS A 419 8.65 -6.62 12.84
C LYS A 419 8.48 -7.92 12.08
N VAL A 420 7.34 -8.58 12.25
CA VAL A 420 6.99 -9.79 11.50
C VAL A 420 6.15 -9.42 10.30
N HIS A 421 6.66 -9.74 9.11
CA HIS A 421 6.02 -9.45 7.84
C HIS A 421 5.84 -10.72 6.99
N ALA A 422 6.17 -11.89 7.52
CA ALA A 422 5.78 -13.18 6.95
C ALA A 422 4.25 -13.33 6.91
N LYS A 423 3.72 -14.03 5.90
CA LYS A 423 2.29 -14.33 5.75
C LYS A 423 2.09 -15.81 5.66
N VAL A 424 1.97 -16.41 6.83
CA VAL A 424 2.05 -17.84 7.00
C VAL A 424 1.00 -18.30 8.00
N ALA A 425 0.49 -19.51 7.78
CA ALA A 425 -0.30 -20.23 8.75
C ALA A 425 0.10 -21.71 8.77
N LEU A 426 -0.11 -22.35 9.91
CA LEU A 426 0.19 -23.75 10.14
C LEU A 426 -0.93 -24.36 10.98
N ALA A 427 -1.54 -25.43 10.50
CA ALA A 427 -2.41 -26.29 11.29
C ALA A 427 -1.69 -27.62 11.55
N LYS A 428 -1.55 -27.97 12.83
CA LYS A 428 -0.95 -29.22 13.28
C LYS A 428 -2.06 -30.20 13.66
N ARG A 429 -2.06 -31.37 13.03
CA ARG A 429 -2.99 -32.46 13.32
C ARG A 429 -2.28 -33.61 14.03
N VAL A 430 -2.99 -34.28 14.93
CA VAL A 430 -2.52 -35.48 15.63
C VAL A 430 -3.51 -36.61 15.40
N ILE A 431 -3.10 -37.64 14.66
CA ILE A 431 -3.91 -38.82 14.33
C ILE A 431 -3.15 -40.06 14.78
N SER A 432 -3.66 -40.79 15.76
CA SER A 432 -3.01 -41.99 16.31
C SER A 432 -1.52 -41.76 16.63
N GLU A 433 -1.24 -40.68 17.38
CA GLU A 433 0.10 -40.22 17.79
C GLU A 433 1.03 -39.76 16.65
N LYS A 434 0.55 -39.71 15.40
CA LYS A 434 1.30 -39.17 14.26
C LYS A 434 0.95 -37.71 14.02
N GLU A 435 1.99 -36.89 13.89
CA GLU A 435 1.87 -35.49 13.51
C GLU A 435 1.75 -35.32 11.99
N GLU A 436 0.67 -34.67 11.56
CA GLU A 436 0.49 -34.15 10.22
C GLU A 436 0.50 -32.62 10.27
N PHE A 437 1.07 -32.00 9.24
CA PHE A 437 1.19 -30.54 9.14
C PHE A 437 0.54 -30.07 7.85
N LEU A 438 -0.25 -29.02 7.95
CA LEU A 438 -0.86 -28.34 6.83
C LEU A 438 -0.45 -26.88 6.89
N GLY A 439 0.23 -26.40 5.86
CA GLY A 439 0.76 -25.05 5.80
C GLY A 439 0.06 -24.19 4.76
N LEU A 440 0.00 -22.91 5.05
CA LEU A 440 -0.34 -21.85 4.12
C LEU A 440 0.83 -20.87 4.11
N LEU A 441 1.43 -20.63 2.94
CA LEU A 441 2.52 -19.67 2.77
C LEU A 441 2.17 -18.71 1.62
N ALA A 442 2.16 -17.41 1.89
CA ALA A 442 1.68 -16.40 0.96
C ALA A 442 2.72 -15.30 0.68
N THR A 443 2.66 -14.72 -0.52
CA THR A 443 3.43 -13.53 -0.88
C THR A 443 2.87 -12.23 -0.28
N GLY A 444 1.57 -12.23 0.05
CA GLY A 444 0.84 -11.07 0.55
C GLY A 444 -0.03 -11.33 1.76
N ASN A 445 -0.66 -10.27 2.26
CA ASN A 445 -1.42 -10.26 3.52
C ASN A 445 -2.58 -11.26 3.49
N LEU A 446 -2.81 -11.92 4.63
CA LEU A 446 -4.00 -12.74 4.85
C LEU A 446 -5.22 -11.84 5.10
N ASN A 447 -5.68 -11.16 4.05
CA ASN A 447 -6.72 -10.14 4.12
C ASN A 447 -7.62 -10.19 2.89
N GLU A 448 -8.91 -10.45 3.12
CA GLU A 448 -9.93 -10.66 2.10
C GLU A 448 -10.20 -9.42 1.25
N SER A 449 -9.99 -8.23 1.81
CA SER A 449 -10.21 -6.97 1.11
C SER A 449 -9.10 -6.75 0.09
N THR A 450 -7.83 -6.90 0.50
CA THR A 450 -6.68 -6.70 -0.40
C THR A 450 -6.58 -7.78 -1.46
N ALA A 451 -6.98 -9.02 -1.15
CA ALA A 451 -6.97 -10.15 -2.09
C ALA A 451 -7.83 -9.91 -3.36
N LYS A 452 -8.73 -8.92 -3.35
CA LYS A 452 -9.56 -8.56 -4.53
C LYS A 452 -8.83 -7.75 -5.58
N PHE A 453 -7.70 -7.15 -5.24
CA PHE A 453 -6.97 -6.24 -6.14
C PHE A 453 -5.44 -6.37 -6.06
N TYR A 454 -4.90 -7.10 -5.08
CA TYR A 454 -3.47 -7.44 -5.02
C TYR A 454 -3.23 -8.77 -5.70
N THR A 455 -2.23 -8.81 -6.58
CA THR A 455 -1.81 -10.06 -7.22
C THR A 455 -0.85 -10.81 -6.30
N ASP A 456 -1.33 -11.88 -5.67
CA ASP A 456 -0.56 -12.65 -4.69
C ASP A 456 -0.65 -14.16 -4.96
N GLN A 457 0.44 -14.86 -4.64
CA GLN A 457 0.57 -16.32 -4.70
C GLN A 457 0.47 -16.90 -3.31
N ILE A 458 -0.38 -17.91 -3.15
CA ILE A 458 -0.65 -18.56 -1.87
C ILE A 458 -0.52 -20.07 -2.06
N LEU A 459 0.51 -20.65 -1.45
CA LEU A 459 0.76 -22.09 -1.45
C LEU A 459 0.09 -22.73 -0.24
N LEU A 460 -0.69 -23.77 -0.48
CA LEU A 460 -1.20 -24.70 0.53
C LEU A 460 -0.47 -26.03 0.33
N THR A 461 0.15 -26.56 1.37
CA THR A 461 1.05 -27.72 1.26
C THR A 461 1.02 -28.58 2.52
N SER A 462 1.32 -29.87 2.36
CA SER A 462 1.57 -30.81 3.45
C SER A 462 3.05 -31.21 3.58
N HIS A 463 3.97 -30.50 2.91
CA HIS A 463 5.40 -30.80 2.88
C HIS A 463 6.07 -30.69 4.26
N LYS A 464 6.09 -31.81 4.98
CA LYS A 464 6.44 -31.90 6.41
C LYS A 464 7.80 -31.30 6.80
N PRO A 465 8.93 -31.52 6.10
CA PRO A 465 10.22 -30.91 6.48
C PRO A 465 10.17 -29.38 6.50
N MET A 466 9.57 -28.78 5.46
CA MET A 466 9.40 -27.33 5.35
C MET A 466 8.45 -26.78 6.44
N LEU A 467 7.38 -27.51 6.76
CA LEU A 467 6.44 -27.08 7.78
C LEU A 467 6.97 -27.23 9.21
N LYS A 468 7.91 -28.15 9.45
CA LYS A 468 8.66 -28.20 10.71
C LYS A 468 9.59 -27.00 10.88
N GLU A 469 10.23 -26.54 9.81
CA GLU A 469 10.99 -25.28 9.83
C GLU A 469 10.07 -24.10 10.16
N LEU A 470 8.88 -24.05 9.55
CA LEU A 470 7.87 -23.02 9.86
C LEU A 470 7.40 -23.08 11.33
N GLN A 471 7.18 -24.26 11.87
CA GLN A 471 6.85 -24.44 13.29
C GLN A 471 7.97 -23.89 14.20
N SER A 472 9.23 -24.16 13.86
CA SER A 472 10.39 -23.63 14.60
C SER A 472 10.44 -22.10 14.56
N ILE A 473 10.05 -21.46 13.45
CA ILE A 473 9.90 -20.00 13.37
C ILE A 473 8.86 -19.51 14.37
N PHE A 474 7.67 -20.13 14.43
CA PHE A 474 6.65 -19.76 15.43
C PHE A 474 7.13 -19.98 16.88
N GLY A 475 7.92 -21.03 17.12
CA GLY A 475 8.58 -21.27 18.39
C GLY A 475 9.54 -20.15 18.77
N PHE A 476 10.39 -19.69 17.84
CA PHE A 476 11.28 -18.55 18.02
C PHE A 476 10.50 -17.25 18.29
N LEU A 477 9.49 -16.96 17.46
CA LEU A 477 8.66 -15.75 17.59
C LEU A 477 7.93 -15.68 18.94
N SER A 478 7.63 -16.83 19.53
CA SER A 478 7.03 -16.92 20.88
C SER A 478 7.98 -16.55 22.02
N LYS A 479 9.30 -16.44 21.77
CA LYS A 479 10.31 -16.04 22.78
C LYS A 479 10.43 -14.52 22.95
N SER A 480 9.73 -13.71 22.14
CA SER A 480 9.74 -12.23 22.19
C SER A 480 11.13 -11.58 22.19
N LYS A 481 12.11 -12.17 21.49
CA LYS A 481 13.47 -11.63 21.37
C LYS A 481 13.57 -10.54 20.29
N LYS A 482 14.59 -9.68 20.42
CA LYS A 482 14.90 -8.59 19.46
C LYS A 482 15.61 -9.09 18.19
N ALA A 483 16.43 -10.12 18.32
CA ALA A 483 17.17 -10.75 17.23
C ALA A 483 17.49 -12.20 17.63
N PRO A 484 17.70 -13.12 16.67
CA PRO A 484 18.16 -14.47 16.99
C PRO A 484 19.58 -14.45 17.59
N GLY A 485 19.75 -15.09 18.75
CA GLY A 485 21.06 -15.36 19.35
C GLY A 485 21.73 -16.60 18.76
N SER A 486 22.93 -16.94 19.25
CA SER A 486 23.62 -18.18 18.85
C SER A 486 22.82 -19.43 19.23
N GLU A 487 22.04 -19.37 20.31
CA GLU A 487 21.14 -20.42 20.79
C GLU A 487 19.82 -20.54 20.00
N ASP A 488 19.50 -19.56 19.15
CA ASP A 488 18.28 -19.53 18.33
C ASP A 488 18.54 -19.90 16.86
N GLN A 489 19.74 -20.40 16.53
CA GLN A 489 20.07 -20.84 15.19
C GLN A 489 19.16 -22.00 14.77
N ILE A 490 18.42 -21.78 13.68
CA ILE A 490 17.58 -22.79 13.04
C ILE A 490 18.25 -23.15 11.71
N ASP A 491 18.54 -24.44 11.51
CA ASP A 491 19.09 -24.93 10.26
C ASP A 491 17.99 -25.06 9.20
N PHE A 492 17.84 -23.99 8.41
CA PHE A 492 16.87 -23.95 7.32
C PHE A 492 17.44 -24.60 6.06
N LYS A 493 16.85 -25.72 5.65
CA LYS A 493 17.09 -26.41 4.38
C LYS A 493 16.12 -26.00 3.29
N HIS A 494 14.89 -25.62 3.66
CA HIS A 494 13.83 -25.29 2.72
C HIS A 494 13.52 -23.79 2.70
N LEU A 495 13.15 -23.23 3.85
CA LEU A 495 12.72 -21.83 3.96
C LEU A 495 13.91 -20.86 3.88
N LEU A 496 13.65 -19.68 3.32
CA LEU A 496 14.55 -18.53 3.37
C LEU A 496 13.94 -17.52 4.34
N VAL A 497 14.61 -17.27 5.46
CA VAL A 497 14.09 -16.42 6.54
C VAL A 497 15.04 -15.26 6.81
N ALA A 498 14.53 -14.03 6.77
CA ALA A 498 15.30 -12.84 7.12
C ALA A 498 15.71 -12.89 8.60
N GLN A 499 16.85 -12.29 8.95
CA GLN A 499 17.62 -12.53 10.21
C GLN A 499 18.34 -13.87 10.33
N PHE A 500 18.07 -14.82 9.44
CA PHE A 500 18.71 -16.14 9.46
C PHE A 500 19.51 -16.36 8.17
N ASN A 501 18.94 -17.03 7.17
CA ASN A 501 19.66 -17.49 5.99
C ASN A 501 19.32 -16.74 4.70
N LEU A 502 18.28 -15.89 4.68
CA LEU A 502 17.67 -15.36 3.45
C LEU A 502 18.66 -14.64 2.53
N GLN A 503 19.43 -13.67 3.04
CA GLN A 503 20.37 -12.91 2.22
C GLN A 503 21.45 -13.82 1.65
N GLN A 504 22.09 -14.61 2.52
CA GLN A 504 23.19 -15.48 2.12
C GLN A 504 22.73 -16.52 1.09
N LYS A 505 21.51 -17.04 1.23
CA LYS A 505 20.93 -17.95 0.22
C LYS A 505 20.74 -17.28 -1.12
N PHE A 506 20.17 -16.07 -1.19
CA PHE A 506 20.08 -15.35 -2.46
C PHE A 506 21.46 -15.07 -3.07
N LEU A 507 22.45 -14.67 -2.27
CA LEU A 507 23.81 -14.47 -2.76
C LEU A 507 24.42 -15.75 -3.34
N ASN A 508 24.21 -16.89 -2.68
CA ASN A 508 24.69 -18.19 -3.15
C ASN A 508 23.97 -18.65 -4.43
N LEU A 509 22.66 -18.41 -4.53
CA LEU A 509 21.88 -18.72 -5.74
C LEU A 509 22.38 -17.90 -6.93
N ILE A 510 22.63 -16.59 -6.75
CA ILE A 510 23.19 -15.74 -7.80
C ILE A 510 24.63 -16.17 -8.14
N GLN A 511 25.44 -16.51 -7.14
CA GLN A 511 26.81 -17.00 -7.36
C GLN A 511 26.82 -18.28 -8.20
N ARG A 512 25.89 -19.21 -7.95
CA ARG A 512 25.77 -20.43 -8.74
C ARG A 512 25.47 -20.13 -10.22
N GLU A 513 24.59 -19.16 -10.50
CA GLU A 513 24.32 -18.74 -11.88
C GLU A 513 25.55 -18.10 -12.54
N ILE A 514 26.34 -17.32 -11.78
CA ILE A 514 27.63 -16.78 -12.23
C ILE A 514 28.59 -17.91 -12.61
N ASP A 515 28.71 -18.93 -11.76
CA ASP A 515 29.62 -20.05 -11.99
C ASP A 515 29.18 -20.90 -13.19
N ASN A 516 27.87 -21.11 -13.35
CA ASN A 516 27.29 -21.76 -14.53
C ASN A 516 27.62 -20.97 -15.81
N ALA A 517 27.45 -19.64 -15.81
CA ALA A 517 27.76 -18.82 -16.97
C ALA A 517 29.24 -18.87 -17.35
N LYS A 518 30.15 -18.82 -16.37
CA LYS A 518 31.60 -18.98 -16.60
C LYS A 518 31.97 -20.35 -17.15
N ALA A 519 31.23 -21.39 -16.77
CA ALA A 519 31.40 -22.75 -17.27
C ALA A 519 30.71 -22.99 -18.63
N GLY A 520 30.02 -22.00 -19.20
CA GLY A 520 29.24 -22.16 -20.45
C GLY A 520 27.96 -23.00 -20.29
N LEU A 521 27.49 -23.21 -19.06
CA LEU A 521 26.28 -23.95 -18.74
C LEU A 521 25.03 -23.07 -18.83
N VAL A 522 23.85 -23.70 -18.86
CA VAL A 522 22.57 -22.97 -18.88
C VAL A 522 22.44 -22.16 -17.59
N ASN A 523 22.15 -20.88 -17.72
CA ASN A 523 22.10 -19.93 -16.62
C ASN A 523 21.03 -18.87 -16.86
N GLY A 524 20.57 -18.24 -15.79
CA GLY A 524 19.57 -17.19 -15.87
C GLY A 524 18.94 -16.86 -14.53
N ILE A 525 18.54 -15.60 -14.40
CA ILE A 525 17.88 -15.07 -13.21
C ILE A 525 16.63 -14.30 -13.64
N THR A 526 15.47 -14.67 -13.12
CA THR A 526 14.24 -13.87 -13.26
C THR A 526 13.67 -13.54 -11.89
N ILE A 527 13.49 -12.26 -11.60
CA ILE A 527 13.04 -11.80 -10.28
C ILE A 527 11.88 -10.83 -10.43
N LYS A 528 10.78 -11.13 -9.72
CA LYS A 528 9.61 -10.28 -9.56
C LYS A 528 9.56 -9.76 -8.13
N LEU A 529 9.50 -8.43 -7.97
CA LEU A 529 9.50 -7.75 -6.67
C LEU A 529 8.60 -6.51 -6.70
N ASN A 530 8.19 -6.04 -5.51
CA ASN A 530 7.63 -4.70 -5.43
C ASN A 530 8.73 -3.65 -5.40
N ASN A 531 9.83 -3.92 -4.69
CA ASN A 531 10.92 -2.96 -4.52
C ASN A 531 12.29 -3.65 -4.52
N LEU A 532 13.27 -3.00 -5.16
CA LEU A 532 14.67 -3.39 -5.23
C LEU A 532 15.56 -2.20 -4.83
N GLU A 533 16.17 -2.27 -3.65
CA GLU A 533 16.91 -1.17 -3.00
C GLU A 533 18.24 -1.64 -2.36
N GLU A 534 18.32 -2.88 -1.89
CA GLU A 534 19.45 -3.39 -1.12
C GLU A 534 20.72 -3.52 -1.97
N LYS A 535 21.79 -2.84 -1.56
CA LYS A 535 22.97 -2.61 -2.40
C LYS A 535 23.79 -3.87 -2.64
N ILE A 536 23.88 -4.78 -1.68
CA ILE A 536 24.71 -5.99 -1.81
C ILE A 536 24.11 -6.92 -2.87
N LEU A 537 22.80 -7.17 -2.80
CA LEU A 537 22.06 -7.97 -3.77
C LEU A 537 22.07 -7.32 -5.16
N ILE A 538 21.88 -6.00 -5.26
CA ILE A 538 22.00 -5.29 -6.56
C ILE A 538 23.42 -5.42 -7.13
N SER A 539 24.46 -5.26 -6.29
CA SER A 539 25.85 -5.42 -6.72
C SER A 539 26.12 -6.84 -7.22
N LYS A 540 25.54 -7.85 -6.56
CA LYS A 540 25.62 -9.24 -7.00
C LYS A 540 24.93 -9.48 -8.34
N LEU A 541 23.81 -8.81 -8.62
CA LEU A 541 23.17 -8.84 -9.94
C LEU A 541 24.06 -8.20 -11.03
N TYR A 542 24.76 -7.11 -10.71
CA TYR A 542 25.75 -6.53 -11.64
C TYR A 542 26.92 -7.49 -11.91
N GLU A 543 27.41 -8.21 -10.89
CA GLU A 543 28.41 -9.27 -11.09
C GLU A 543 27.89 -10.39 -11.99
N ALA A 544 26.63 -10.81 -11.80
CA ALA A 544 25.97 -11.79 -12.66
C ALA A 544 25.90 -11.33 -14.12
N SER A 545 25.47 -10.09 -14.34
CA SER A 545 25.44 -9.50 -15.68
C SER A 545 26.82 -9.49 -16.33
N LYS A 546 27.87 -9.07 -15.62
CA LYS A 546 29.25 -9.06 -16.14
C LYS A 546 29.77 -10.45 -16.48
N ALA A 547 29.32 -11.48 -15.78
CA ALA A 547 29.68 -12.87 -16.05
C ALA A 547 28.91 -13.48 -17.25
N GLY A 548 27.98 -12.73 -17.86
CA GLY A 548 27.17 -13.19 -18.99
C GLY A 548 25.80 -13.75 -18.59
N VAL A 549 25.41 -13.67 -17.31
CA VAL A 549 24.11 -14.15 -16.85
C VAL A 549 23.01 -13.22 -17.35
N LYS A 550 21.98 -13.78 -18.00
CA LYS A 550 20.76 -13.04 -18.37
C LYS A 550 19.91 -12.79 -17.12
N VAL A 551 19.65 -11.53 -16.82
CA VAL A 551 18.84 -11.11 -15.66
C VAL A 551 17.59 -10.36 -16.13
N GLN A 552 16.42 -10.87 -15.79
CA GLN A 552 15.12 -10.26 -16.08
C GLN A 552 14.43 -9.85 -14.79
N LEU A 553 14.12 -8.57 -14.66
CA LEU A 553 13.53 -8.01 -13.44
C LEU A 553 12.14 -7.45 -13.74
N ILE A 554 11.15 -7.81 -12.91
CA ILE A 554 9.83 -7.20 -12.89
C ILE A 554 9.71 -6.45 -11.56
N VAL A 555 9.88 -5.13 -11.58
CA VAL A 555 9.89 -4.29 -10.37
C VAL A 555 8.86 -3.18 -10.51
N ARG A 556 7.75 -3.30 -9.76
CA ARG A 556 6.65 -2.34 -9.91
C ARG A 556 6.91 -0.99 -9.24
N GLY A 557 7.56 -0.97 -8.08
CA GLY A 557 7.82 0.22 -7.26
C GLY A 557 9.24 0.74 -7.40
N ILE A 558 9.95 0.83 -6.27
CA ILE A 558 11.33 1.36 -6.20
C ILE A 558 12.29 0.38 -6.87
N CYS A 559 13.17 0.87 -7.74
CA CYS A 559 14.29 0.12 -8.32
C CYS A 559 15.54 1.00 -8.32
N CYS A 560 16.48 0.72 -7.42
CA CYS A 560 17.77 1.43 -7.36
C CYS A 560 18.80 0.87 -8.35
N LEU A 561 18.51 -0.25 -9.02
CA LEU A 561 19.36 -0.84 -10.05
C LEU A 561 19.25 -0.02 -11.34
N VAL A 562 20.38 0.23 -12.00
CA VAL A 562 20.47 0.91 -13.29
C VAL A 562 20.65 -0.16 -14.39
N PRO A 563 19.63 -0.45 -15.21
CA PRO A 563 19.73 -1.45 -16.27
C PRO A 563 20.44 -0.91 -17.52
N GLY A 564 21.00 -1.80 -18.35
CA GLY A 564 21.55 -1.46 -19.67
C GLY A 564 22.80 -0.57 -19.68
N LYS A 565 23.49 -0.43 -18.54
CA LYS A 565 24.72 0.36 -18.45
C LYS A 565 25.90 -0.46 -18.97
N ALA A 566 26.56 0.06 -20.00
CA ALA A 566 27.72 -0.57 -20.65
C ALA A 566 28.78 -1.05 -19.64
N GLY A 567 29.14 -2.32 -19.73
CA GLY A 567 30.14 -2.97 -18.87
C GLY A 567 29.71 -3.19 -17.42
N LEU A 568 28.44 -2.98 -17.08
CA LEU A 568 27.91 -3.17 -15.73
C LEU A 568 26.61 -3.99 -15.71
N SER A 569 25.64 -3.64 -16.56
CA SER A 569 24.29 -4.21 -16.55
C SER A 569 23.75 -4.47 -17.96
N ASP A 570 24.64 -4.77 -18.92
CA ASP A 570 24.31 -5.08 -20.31
C ASP A 570 23.30 -6.23 -20.46
N ASN A 571 23.35 -7.22 -19.55
CA ASN A 571 22.50 -8.39 -19.56
C ASN A 571 21.30 -8.27 -18.60
N ILE A 572 21.03 -7.07 -18.07
CA ILE A 572 19.92 -6.82 -17.14
C ILE A 572 18.80 -6.03 -17.83
N THR A 573 17.60 -6.61 -17.83
CA THR A 573 16.37 -5.95 -18.27
C THR A 573 15.45 -5.69 -17.08
N VAL A 574 14.78 -4.54 -17.05
CA VAL A 574 13.83 -4.16 -15.99
C VAL A 574 12.51 -3.76 -16.63
N THR A 575 11.44 -4.43 -16.21
CA THR A 575 10.06 -4.16 -16.63
C THR A 575 9.25 -3.66 -15.44
N ARG A 576 8.44 -2.63 -15.64
CA ARG A 576 7.51 -2.10 -14.64
C ARG A 576 6.08 -2.24 -15.13
N ILE A 577 5.30 -3.04 -14.40
CA ILE A 577 3.88 -3.28 -14.69
C ILE A 577 3.04 -2.49 -13.69
N VAL A 578 2.18 -1.61 -14.20
CA VAL A 578 1.13 -0.88 -13.48
C VAL A 578 -0.12 -1.00 -14.33
N ASP A 579 -1.18 -1.54 -13.75
CA ASP A 579 -2.40 -1.93 -14.45
C ASP A 579 -3.54 -2.00 -13.41
N ARG A 580 -4.72 -2.51 -13.80
CA ARG A 580 -5.93 -2.65 -12.98
C ARG A 580 -5.68 -3.28 -11.61
N TYR A 581 -4.92 -4.37 -11.56
CA TYR A 581 -4.51 -4.99 -10.31
C TYR A 581 -3.12 -4.54 -9.89
N LEU A 582 -2.92 -4.45 -8.58
CA LEU A 582 -1.65 -4.08 -8.00
C LEU A 582 -0.72 -5.29 -7.99
N GLU A 583 0.34 -5.23 -8.79
CA GLU A 583 1.42 -6.22 -8.77
C GLU A 583 2.01 -6.32 -7.37
N HIS A 584 1.85 -7.44 -6.67
CA HIS A 584 2.25 -7.54 -5.25
C HIS A 584 3.13 -8.74 -4.93
N GLY A 585 2.93 -9.86 -5.62
CA GLY A 585 3.67 -11.11 -5.41
C GLY A 585 5.16 -10.96 -5.66
N ARG A 586 5.98 -11.66 -4.85
CA ARG A 586 7.42 -11.78 -5.06
C ARG A 586 7.78 -13.18 -5.49
N ILE A 587 8.51 -13.28 -6.59
CA ILE A 587 8.90 -14.56 -7.23
C ILE A 587 10.37 -14.44 -7.62
N PHE A 588 11.15 -15.49 -7.33
CA PHE A 588 12.59 -15.55 -7.64
C PHE A 588 12.86 -16.87 -8.38
N ILE A 589 13.42 -16.78 -9.57
CA ILE A 589 13.62 -17.90 -10.48
C ILE A 589 15.10 -17.93 -10.85
N PHE A 590 15.73 -19.09 -10.62
CA PHE A 590 17.12 -19.35 -10.96
C PHE A 590 17.19 -20.57 -11.89
N GLU A 591 17.91 -20.45 -12.99
CA GLU A 591 17.91 -21.45 -14.06
C GLU A 591 18.59 -22.76 -13.67
N ASN A 592 19.66 -22.68 -12.85
CA ASN A 592 20.34 -23.81 -12.23
C ASN A 592 20.65 -24.94 -13.22
N ASN A 593 21.33 -24.61 -14.32
CA ASN A 593 21.70 -25.55 -15.38
C ASN A 593 20.49 -26.36 -15.93
N GLY A 594 19.35 -25.71 -16.09
CA GLY A 594 18.11 -26.31 -16.59
C GLY A 594 17.19 -26.88 -15.51
N ASN A 595 17.67 -27.11 -14.29
CA ASN A 595 16.84 -27.57 -13.17
C ASN A 595 16.30 -26.39 -12.36
N LYS A 596 15.39 -25.64 -12.96
CA LYS A 596 14.86 -24.37 -12.43
C LYS A 596 14.40 -24.47 -10.97
N GLU A 597 14.89 -23.54 -10.16
CA GLU A 597 14.45 -23.33 -8.79
C GLU A 597 13.60 -22.06 -8.71
N ILE A 598 12.39 -22.20 -8.15
CA ILE A 598 11.42 -21.11 -7.98
C ILE A 598 11.16 -20.92 -6.50
N PHE A 599 11.34 -19.70 -6.02
CA PHE A 599 10.99 -19.28 -4.67
C PHE A 599 9.92 -18.19 -4.72
N MET A 600 9.04 -18.17 -3.73
CA MET A 600 8.03 -17.13 -3.54
C MET A 600 8.03 -16.70 -2.08
N GLY A 601 7.57 -15.49 -1.77
CA GLY A 601 7.47 -15.09 -0.38
C GLY A 601 7.15 -13.63 -0.13
N SER A 602 7.33 -13.22 1.12
CA SER A 602 6.93 -11.89 1.60
C SER A 602 8.01 -10.82 1.43
N ALA A 603 9.26 -11.20 1.19
CA ALA A 603 10.41 -10.30 1.16
C ALA A 603 10.53 -9.55 -0.18
N ASP A 604 10.57 -8.23 -0.12
CA ASP A 604 11.25 -7.42 -1.13
C ASP A 604 12.77 -7.37 -0.86
N TRP A 605 13.56 -6.93 -1.84
CA TRP A 605 14.99 -6.67 -1.63
C TRP A 605 15.24 -5.23 -1.20
N MET A 606 14.72 -4.86 -0.03
CA MET A 606 15.02 -3.60 0.64
C MET A 606 15.71 -3.84 1.98
N ASN A 607 16.51 -2.88 2.45
CA ASN A 607 17.27 -2.97 3.69
C ASN A 607 16.42 -3.49 4.87
N ARG A 608 15.24 -2.91 5.09
CA ARG A 608 14.35 -3.33 6.18
C ARG A 608 13.82 -4.75 6.06
N ASN A 609 13.62 -5.27 4.85
CA ASN A 609 13.10 -6.63 4.63
C ASN A 609 14.22 -7.66 4.83
N ILE A 610 15.44 -7.34 4.42
CA ILE A 610 16.59 -8.24 4.55
C ILE A 610 17.14 -8.25 5.97
N TYR A 611 17.22 -7.09 6.64
CA TYR A 611 17.98 -6.92 7.88
C TYR A 611 17.18 -6.51 9.11
N SER A 612 15.89 -6.19 9.01
CA SER A 612 15.14 -5.62 10.16
C SER A 612 13.75 -6.24 10.36
N ARG A 613 13.39 -7.25 9.57
CA ARG A 613 12.10 -7.92 9.62
C ARG A 613 12.29 -9.43 9.63
N ILE A 614 11.28 -10.14 10.12
CA ILE A 614 11.10 -11.55 9.83
C ILE A 614 10.22 -11.66 8.59
N GLU A 615 10.86 -12.02 7.49
CA GLU A 615 10.25 -12.37 6.21
C GLU A 615 10.45 -13.85 5.95
N VAL A 616 9.53 -14.48 5.23
CA VAL A 616 9.64 -15.89 4.84
C VAL A 616 9.46 -15.98 3.32
N CYS A 617 10.45 -16.57 2.66
CA CYS A 617 10.35 -17.10 1.31
C CYS A 617 10.44 -18.62 1.34
N PHE A 618 9.78 -19.27 0.40
CA PHE A 618 9.63 -20.71 0.34
C PHE A 618 9.81 -21.21 -1.10
N PRO A 619 10.41 -22.40 -1.29
CA PRO A 619 10.57 -23.03 -2.59
C PRO A 619 9.25 -23.63 -3.06
N LEU A 620 9.05 -23.64 -4.39
CA LEU A 620 7.99 -24.38 -5.03
C LEU A 620 8.58 -25.68 -5.59
N TYR A 621 8.16 -26.83 -5.07
CA TYR A 621 8.72 -28.13 -5.49
C TYR A 621 7.94 -28.78 -6.62
N ASP A 622 6.61 -28.71 -6.58
CA ASP A 622 5.75 -29.32 -7.59
C ASP A 622 6.00 -28.74 -8.99
N THR A 623 6.34 -29.61 -9.95
CA THR A 623 6.69 -29.21 -11.31
C THR A 623 5.51 -28.59 -12.07
N LYS A 624 4.26 -29.05 -11.85
CA LYS A 624 3.08 -28.46 -12.50
C LYS A 624 2.87 -27.03 -12.01
N LEU A 625 3.03 -26.81 -10.70
CA LEU A 625 2.93 -25.46 -10.13
C LEU A 625 4.07 -24.56 -10.61
N LYS A 626 5.29 -25.09 -10.76
CA LYS A 626 6.40 -24.36 -11.37
C LYS A 626 6.07 -23.91 -12.79
N ASP A 627 5.50 -24.78 -13.61
CA ASP A 627 5.13 -24.45 -15.00
C ASP A 627 4.05 -23.37 -15.07
N ILE A 628 3.07 -23.40 -14.16
CA ILE A 628 2.05 -22.34 -14.04
C ILE A 628 2.70 -21.00 -13.72
N ILE A 629 3.59 -20.96 -12.72
CA ILE A 629 4.31 -19.73 -12.34
C ILE A 629 5.20 -19.23 -13.47
N MET A 630 5.94 -20.11 -14.14
CA MET A 630 6.76 -19.75 -15.29
C MET A 630 5.91 -19.13 -16.39
N LYS A 631 4.74 -19.69 -16.70
CA LYS A 631 3.85 -19.15 -17.71
C LYS A 631 3.28 -17.78 -17.31
N ILE A 632 2.88 -17.60 -16.05
CA ILE A 632 2.46 -16.29 -15.53
C ILE A 632 3.58 -15.25 -15.68
N VAL A 633 4.80 -15.57 -15.27
CA VAL A 633 5.95 -14.66 -15.36
C VAL A 633 6.32 -14.36 -16.81
N ASN A 634 6.26 -15.36 -17.71
CA ASN A 634 6.50 -15.15 -19.14
C ASN A 634 5.45 -14.22 -19.76
N LEU A 635 4.16 -14.37 -19.41
CA LEU A 635 3.12 -13.44 -19.83
C LEU A 635 3.38 -12.02 -19.30
N GLN A 636 3.91 -11.89 -18.08
CA GLN A 636 4.31 -10.59 -17.53
C GLN A 636 5.48 -9.94 -18.30
N LEU A 637 6.37 -10.75 -18.87
CA LEU A 637 7.51 -10.25 -19.66
C LEU A 637 7.13 -9.90 -21.11
N GLN A 638 5.96 -10.32 -21.61
CA GLN A 638 5.53 -10.15 -23.02
C GLN A 638 4.57 -8.95 -23.28
N ASP A 639 4.20 -8.19 -22.24
CA ASP A 639 3.26 -7.03 -22.24
C ASP A 639 1.78 -7.38 -22.54
N ASN A 640 0.82 -6.68 -21.91
CA ASN A 640 -0.59 -7.08 -21.65
C ASN A 640 -0.77 -8.28 -20.68
N ALA A 641 -0.05 -8.23 -19.57
CA ALA A 641 0.07 -9.33 -18.63
C ALA A 641 -1.25 -9.76 -17.98
N GLN A 642 -2.05 -8.84 -17.44
CA GLN A 642 -3.12 -9.21 -16.50
C GLN A 642 -4.31 -9.90 -17.18
N GLU A 643 -4.76 -9.39 -18.33
CA GLU A 643 -5.84 -10.04 -19.09
C GLU A 643 -5.39 -11.42 -19.60
N SER A 644 -4.15 -11.53 -20.07
CA SER A 644 -3.56 -12.78 -20.55
C SER A 644 -3.44 -13.82 -19.43
N ILE A 645 -3.04 -13.41 -18.22
CA ILE A 645 -3.01 -14.27 -17.03
C ILE A 645 -4.42 -14.73 -16.68
N TYR A 646 -5.39 -13.80 -16.68
CA TYR A 646 -6.78 -14.15 -16.36
C TYR A 646 -7.35 -15.18 -17.34
N LYS A 647 -7.16 -14.98 -18.65
CA LYS A 647 -7.56 -15.93 -19.70
C LYS A 647 -6.87 -17.29 -19.50
N PHE A 648 -5.55 -17.30 -19.35
CA PHE A 648 -4.78 -18.52 -19.11
C PHE A 648 -5.28 -19.30 -17.89
N LEU A 649 -5.44 -18.64 -16.74
CA LEU A 649 -5.91 -19.28 -15.51
C LEU A 649 -7.36 -19.76 -15.63
N LYS A 650 -8.18 -19.12 -16.46
CA LYS A 650 -9.54 -19.58 -16.75
C LYS A 650 -9.49 -20.89 -17.55
N ASP A 651 -8.65 -20.94 -18.58
CA ASP A 651 -8.56 -22.08 -19.50
C ASP A 651 -8.03 -23.35 -18.83
N ILE A 652 -7.07 -23.24 -17.90
CA ILE A 652 -6.51 -24.38 -17.15
C ILE A 652 -7.57 -25.15 -16.37
N ASN A 653 -8.62 -24.50 -15.88
CA ASN A 653 -9.65 -25.15 -15.07
C ASN A 653 -10.79 -25.75 -15.91
N THR A 654 -10.70 -25.66 -17.24
CA THR A 654 -11.66 -26.24 -18.20
C THR A 654 -11.16 -27.54 -18.84
N ILE A 655 -9.96 -27.99 -18.46
CA ILE A 655 -9.34 -29.27 -18.82
C ILE A 655 -9.27 -30.12 -17.56
#